data_AF-A0A7Y3HND8-F1
#
_entry.id   AF-A0A7Y3HND8-F1
#
_cell.length_a   1.000
_cell.length_b   1.000
_cell.length_c   1.000
_cell.angle_alpha   90.00
_cell.angle_beta   90.00
_cell.angle_gamma   90.00
#
_symmetry.space_group_name_H-M   'P 1'
#
loop_
_entity.id
_entity.type
_entity.pdbx_description
1 polymer ?
#
loop_
_entity_poly.entity_id
_entity_poly.type
_entity_poly.pdbx_seq_one_letter_code
_entity_poly.pdbx_strand_id
1 'polypeptide(L)'
;VVTAGGIPLIENQQYTVDYNLGRVKIIDQSVLNSNTPISVKLEDESLFSIQSKTLMGAHFDYDVAKDFTLGATIMRLSERPITKKVNIGDEPIANTIWGVDGTYNTESRYLTKLVDKLPLINTKEPSTLTFTGEFAHIIPGHAKAIGKNGVAYLDDFEGSQTFIDLKQIGNWFLASTPQGQNGLFPEAGLINDLSYGYNRAKLAWYTVDPTIFYTSNALRPSHITDGDISNHKVRQILEQEIFPNAQNANGIPNQISILNLAYYPNERGPYNYDKQIPSTFSSGTASDGTLNNPESRWGGVMSRLETTDFEEANIEFIQFWMMDPFHQDEPNSFNDGELYINLGNISEDVLRDSRKTFENGLPTQTNNAPVDSTAWGLVPVNQSLVPAFDNDAGSRPLQDVGLDGVQTDNEASFFADYIAGTSTLSPAAVTEILTDPSTDNFQYYRGSNLDAAQASILERYKNYNGTEGNSPIATGSISASSTNVPDAEDINRDNTMSESESYYQYRIDIKPNMEIGTNYITDKVTRQIKTADGSDKTITWYQFKVPVASPTSTVNGISDFKSIRFIRMFMKEFEDPVVLRFASLDLVRGEWRKYPFDLLAPGEYVTVEDGSTLFDISTVSLEENGDKSPINYVIPPGIDQEVNVSTSNLQKLNEQSLSLNVCNLEDGDARAGYKILNYDILNYNRLKMFVHAESAD
;
A
#
# COMPACT_ATOMS: atom_id res chain seq x y z
N VAL A 1 -39.66 12.88 16.05
CA VAL A 1 -40.53 14.10 16.10
C VAL A 1 -40.64 14.73 14.71
N VAL A 2 -41.86 15.04 14.26
CA VAL A 2 -42.11 15.69 12.96
C VAL A 2 -42.70 17.08 13.18
N THR A 3 -42.14 18.08 12.51
CA THR A 3 -42.62 19.48 12.58
C THR A 3 -42.86 20.03 11.18
N ALA A 4 -43.90 20.86 11.01
CA ALA A 4 -44.16 21.62 9.78
C ALA A 4 -44.16 23.11 10.12
N GLY A 5 -43.24 23.88 9.54
CA GLY A 5 -43.14 25.33 9.79
C GLY A 5 -42.91 25.69 11.27
N GLY A 6 -42.26 24.79 12.03
CA GLY A 6 -42.02 24.95 13.46
C GLY A 6 -43.13 24.44 14.38
N ILE A 7 -44.28 24.00 13.85
CA ILE A 7 -45.38 23.43 14.62
C ILE A 7 -45.21 21.90 14.68
N PRO A 8 -45.20 21.27 15.87
CA PRO A 8 -45.16 19.81 15.99
C PRO A 8 -46.45 19.20 15.45
N LEU A 9 -46.30 18.20 14.58
CA LEU A 9 -47.43 17.42 14.08
C LEU A 9 -47.79 16.31 15.07
N ILE A 10 -49.04 15.85 15.03
CA ILE A 10 -49.54 14.78 15.89
C ILE A 10 -49.43 13.43 15.16
N GLU A 11 -48.76 12.47 15.78
CA GLU A 11 -48.63 11.11 15.26
C GLU A 11 -49.98 10.38 15.24
N ASN A 12 -50.21 9.57 14.21
CA ASN A 12 -51.45 8.86 13.89
C ASN A 12 -52.66 9.75 13.54
N GLN A 13 -52.50 11.06 13.55
CA GLN A 13 -53.52 12.01 13.09
C GLN A 13 -53.05 12.81 11.88
N GLN A 14 -51.82 13.29 11.91
CA GLN A 14 -51.25 14.16 10.88
C GLN A 14 -50.07 13.51 10.15
N TYR A 15 -49.38 12.56 10.79
CA TYR A 15 -48.40 11.69 10.15
C TYR A 15 -48.42 10.29 10.77
N THR A 16 -47.90 9.30 10.06
CA THR A 16 -47.68 7.93 10.54
C THR A 16 -46.22 7.54 10.31
N VAL A 17 -45.64 6.74 11.20
CA VAL A 17 -44.25 6.27 11.08
C VAL A 17 -44.23 4.77 10.89
N ASP A 18 -43.50 4.31 9.88
CA ASP A 18 -43.04 2.93 9.78
C ASP A 18 -41.63 2.86 10.39
N TYR A 19 -41.55 2.36 11.62
CA TYR A 19 -40.30 2.27 12.38
C TYR A 19 -39.34 1.20 11.82
N ASN A 20 -39.84 0.19 11.12
CA ASN A 20 -39.00 -0.86 10.53
C ASN A 20 -38.34 -0.37 9.23
N LEU A 21 -39.06 0.44 8.45
CA LEU A 21 -38.56 1.00 7.19
C LEU A 21 -37.98 2.42 7.34
N GLY A 22 -37.98 2.99 8.55
CA GLY A 22 -37.56 4.37 8.81
C GLY A 22 -38.36 5.41 8.04
N ARG A 23 -39.63 5.14 7.71
CA ARG A 23 -40.42 5.96 6.78
C ARG A 23 -41.50 6.76 7.49
N VAL A 24 -41.43 8.08 7.40
CA VAL A 24 -42.49 8.98 7.84
C VAL A 24 -43.43 9.28 6.67
N LYS A 25 -44.73 9.03 6.86
CA LYS A 25 -45.78 9.37 5.90
C LYS A 25 -46.67 10.46 6.48
N ILE A 26 -46.72 11.61 5.83
CA ILE A 26 -47.66 12.68 6.18
C ILE A 26 -49.04 12.31 5.63
N ILE A 27 -50.05 12.31 6.50
CA ILE A 27 -51.44 11.99 6.15
C ILE A 27 -52.34 13.23 6.14
N ASP A 28 -51.89 14.33 6.75
CA ASP A 28 -52.60 15.61 6.72
C ASP A 28 -52.47 16.29 5.34
N GLN A 29 -53.58 16.29 4.59
CA GLN A 29 -53.64 16.88 3.25
C GLN A 29 -53.40 18.40 3.25
N SER A 30 -53.70 19.09 4.36
CA SER A 30 -53.50 20.54 4.47
C SER A 30 -52.02 20.89 4.54
N VAL A 31 -51.24 20.08 5.27
CA VAL A 31 -49.78 20.21 5.36
C VAL A 31 -49.14 19.88 4.00
N LEU A 32 -49.61 18.81 3.33
CA LEU A 32 -49.11 18.42 2.00
C LEU A 32 -49.33 19.51 0.93
N ASN A 33 -50.48 20.20 0.96
CA ASN A 33 -50.81 21.24 -0.01
C ASN A 33 -50.17 22.60 0.31
N SER A 34 -49.57 22.76 1.50
CA SER A 34 -49.06 24.05 1.98
C SER A 34 -47.65 24.40 1.47
N ASN A 35 -46.94 23.46 0.83
CA ASN A 35 -45.50 23.58 0.51
C ASN A 35 -44.62 24.01 1.70
N THR A 36 -45.10 23.82 2.93
CA THR A 36 -44.34 24.16 4.13
C THR A 36 -43.22 23.12 4.31
N PRO A 37 -41.97 23.55 4.57
CA PRO A 37 -40.89 22.62 4.84
C PRO A 37 -41.19 21.78 6.08
N ILE A 38 -41.02 20.47 5.95
CA ILE A 38 -41.23 19.49 7.02
C ILE A 38 -39.85 19.09 7.55
N SER A 39 -39.64 19.30 8.85
CA SER A 39 -38.42 18.88 9.53
C SER A 39 -38.72 17.66 10.39
N VAL A 40 -37.98 16.59 10.14
CA VAL A 40 -38.05 15.33 10.89
C VAL A 40 -36.78 15.19 11.73
N LYS A 41 -36.93 15.06 13.04
CA LYS A 41 -35.85 14.66 13.94
C LYS A 41 -36.08 13.21 14.33
N LEU A 42 -35.11 12.36 14.02
CA LEU A 42 -35.09 10.95 14.39
C LEU A 42 -33.94 10.70 15.36
N GLU A 43 -34.15 9.76 16.27
CA GLU A 43 -33.11 9.19 17.11
C GLU A 43 -32.84 7.79 16.55
N ASP A 44 -31.60 7.53 16.15
CA ASP A 44 -31.19 6.26 15.55
C ASP A 44 -30.30 5.50 16.54
N GLU A 45 -30.67 4.26 16.87
CA GLU A 45 -29.81 3.34 17.60
C GLU A 45 -28.88 2.59 16.63
N SER A 46 -28.17 3.32 15.78
CA SER A 46 -27.12 2.71 14.98
C SER A 46 -25.98 2.28 15.91
N LEU A 47 -25.75 0.96 16.00
CA LEU A 47 -24.83 0.29 16.93
C LEU A 47 -23.33 0.56 16.68
N PHE A 48 -22.97 1.56 15.85
CA PHE A 48 -21.61 1.76 15.35
C PHE A 48 -20.91 3.04 15.86
N SER A 49 -21.36 3.62 16.98
CA SER A 49 -20.58 4.64 17.70
C SER A 49 -19.94 4.04 18.94
N ILE A 50 -18.61 3.92 18.95
CA ILE A 50 -17.81 3.34 20.06
C ILE A 50 -17.60 4.38 21.21
N GLN A 51 -18.13 5.59 21.07
CA GLN A 51 -18.06 6.61 22.14
C GLN A 51 -19.10 6.32 23.22
N SER A 52 -18.65 6.12 24.47
CA SER A 52 -19.58 5.88 25.58
C SER A 52 -20.30 7.18 25.95
N LYS A 53 -21.64 7.17 25.85
CA LYS A 53 -22.51 8.29 26.25
C LYS A 53 -23.17 7.99 27.59
N THR A 54 -23.15 8.94 28.51
CA THR A 54 -23.80 8.86 29.81
C THR A 54 -24.77 10.01 29.97
N LEU A 55 -26.07 9.70 29.97
CA LEU A 55 -27.12 10.66 30.28
C LEU A 55 -27.61 10.43 31.71
N MET A 56 -27.42 11.41 32.57
CA MET A 56 -27.94 11.41 33.94
C MET A 56 -28.88 12.59 34.10
N GLY A 57 -30.07 12.36 34.63
CA GLY A 57 -31.03 13.43 34.83
C GLY A 57 -32.04 13.13 35.90
N ALA A 58 -32.68 14.18 36.38
CA ALA A 58 -33.83 14.11 37.26
C ALA A 58 -34.86 15.13 36.78
N HIS A 59 -36.11 14.71 36.78
CA HIS A 59 -37.26 15.56 36.53
C HIS A 59 -38.16 15.53 37.76
N PHE A 60 -38.62 16.70 38.18
CA PHE A 60 -39.47 16.88 39.36
C PHE A 60 -40.77 17.54 38.95
N ASP A 61 -41.87 16.81 39.08
CA ASP A 61 -43.21 17.32 38.87
C ASP A 61 -43.86 17.72 40.20
N TYR A 62 -44.50 18.89 40.21
CA TYR A 62 -45.29 19.34 41.33
C TYR A 62 -46.68 19.80 40.87
N ASP A 63 -47.70 19.05 41.29
CA ASP A 63 -49.11 19.38 41.08
C ASP A 63 -49.54 20.50 42.04
N VAL A 64 -49.39 21.75 41.62
CA VAL A 64 -49.79 22.93 42.40
C VAL A 64 -51.31 22.96 42.59
N ALA A 65 -52.06 22.57 41.56
CA ALA A 65 -53.51 22.40 41.57
C ALA A 65 -53.93 21.31 40.57
N LYS A 66 -55.20 20.87 40.62
CA LYS A 66 -55.75 19.89 39.65
C LYS A 66 -55.55 20.29 38.17
N ASP A 67 -55.48 21.60 37.95
CA ASP A 67 -55.46 22.23 36.64
C ASP A 67 -54.10 22.89 36.35
N PHE A 68 -53.13 22.80 37.28
CA PHE A 68 -51.82 23.45 37.14
C PHE A 68 -50.68 22.57 37.65
N THR A 69 -49.78 22.21 36.75
CA THR A 69 -48.56 21.45 37.05
C THR A 69 -47.33 22.30 36.77
N LEU A 70 -46.29 22.13 37.58
CA LEU A 70 -44.99 22.76 37.42
C LEU A 70 -43.90 21.69 37.45
N GLY A 71 -43.13 21.60 36.37
CA GLY A 71 -41.99 20.71 36.21
C GLY A 71 -40.66 21.45 36.37
N ALA A 72 -39.66 20.74 36.88
CA ALA A 72 -38.27 21.17 36.87
C ALA A 72 -37.37 20.04 36.40
N THR A 73 -36.55 20.31 35.39
CA THR A 73 -35.66 19.33 34.77
C THR A 73 -34.20 19.70 35.02
N ILE A 74 -33.37 18.73 35.39
CA ILE A 74 -31.91 18.84 35.26
C ILE A 74 -31.38 17.57 34.61
N MET A 75 -30.57 17.74 33.57
CA MET A 75 -29.97 16.65 32.81
C MET A 75 -28.53 16.98 32.49
N ARG A 76 -27.68 15.95 32.49
CA ARG A 76 -26.28 16.03 32.10
C ARG A 76 -25.99 14.89 31.13
N LEU A 77 -25.61 15.27 29.91
CA LEU A 77 -25.08 14.36 28.91
C LEU A 77 -23.56 14.50 28.90
N SER A 78 -22.85 13.40 29.15
CA SER A 78 -21.39 13.36 29.06
C SER A 78 -20.97 12.24 28.12
N GLU A 79 -20.14 12.59 27.15
CA GLU A 79 -19.48 11.65 26.26
C GLU A 79 -18.04 11.45 26.73
N ARG A 80 -17.51 10.25 26.50
CA ARG A 80 -16.11 9.94 26.76
C ARG A 80 -15.49 9.40 25.48
N PRO A 81 -14.43 10.05 24.98
CA PRO A 81 -13.74 9.59 23.79
C PRO A 81 -12.90 8.36 24.11
N ILE A 82 -12.53 7.62 23.07
CA ILE A 82 -11.67 6.44 23.16
C ILE A 82 -10.23 6.86 23.35
N THR A 83 -9.78 7.81 22.53
CA THR A 83 -8.45 8.41 22.52
C THR A 83 -8.49 9.81 23.16
N LYS A 84 -7.32 10.34 23.52
CA LYS A 84 -7.20 11.70 24.05
C LYS A 84 -6.99 12.75 22.95
N LYS A 85 -6.39 12.38 21.81
CA LYS A 85 -6.40 13.24 20.63
C LYS A 85 -7.74 13.06 19.94
N VAL A 86 -8.42 14.16 19.73
CA VAL A 86 -9.74 14.20 19.11
C VAL A 86 -9.69 15.26 18.03
N ASN A 87 -10.08 14.89 16.82
CA ASN A 87 -10.11 15.80 15.68
C ASN A 87 -11.31 16.75 15.77
N ILE A 88 -11.20 17.88 15.07
CA ILE A 88 -12.30 18.83 14.95
C ILE A 88 -13.51 18.13 14.29
N GLY A 89 -14.68 18.23 14.92
CA GLY A 89 -15.93 17.56 14.53
C GLY A 89 -16.29 16.34 15.39
N ASP A 90 -15.31 15.70 16.03
CA ASP A 90 -15.51 14.50 16.86
C ASP A 90 -15.47 14.79 18.37
N GLU A 91 -15.57 16.07 18.76
CA GLU A 91 -15.32 16.52 20.12
C GLU A 91 -16.38 15.98 21.11
N PRO A 92 -15.97 15.30 22.19
CA PRO A 92 -16.90 14.75 23.16
C PRO A 92 -17.58 15.86 23.99
N ILE A 93 -18.90 15.87 23.99
CA ILE A 93 -19.69 16.87 24.72
C ILE A 93 -19.87 16.52 26.20
N ALA A 94 -20.01 17.54 27.03
CA ALA A 94 -20.36 17.43 28.45
C ALA A 94 -21.38 18.50 28.84
N ASN A 95 -22.55 18.44 28.21
CA ASN A 95 -23.59 19.45 28.32
C ASN A 95 -24.49 19.21 29.55
N THR A 96 -24.82 20.30 30.26
CA THR A 96 -25.81 20.27 31.34
C THR A 96 -26.99 21.14 30.94
N ILE A 97 -28.18 20.56 30.89
CA ILE A 97 -29.43 21.26 30.64
C ILE A 97 -30.18 21.37 31.96
N TRP A 98 -30.68 22.55 32.27
CA TRP A 98 -31.68 22.71 33.32
C TRP A 98 -32.85 23.51 32.77
N GLY A 99 -34.05 23.20 33.23
CA GLY A 99 -35.25 23.83 32.74
C GLY A 99 -36.38 23.79 33.73
N VAL A 100 -37.38 24.63 33.47
CA VAL A 100 -38.65 24.66 34.17
C VAL A 100 -39.75 24.68 33.14
N ASP A 101 -40.79 23.93 33.40
CA ASP A 101 -41.96 23.85 32.54
C ASP A 101 -43.23 23.94 33.38
N GLY A 102 -44.31 24.37 32.76
CA GLY A 102 -45.58 24.51 33.43
C GLY A 102 -46.73 24.33 32.46
N THR A 103 -47.74 23.59 32.92
CA THR A 103 -48.95 23.35 32.14
C THR A 103 -50.16 23.76 32.97
N TYR A 104 -50.94 24.69 32.44
CA TYR A 104 -52.23 25.10 33.01
C TYR A 104 -53.36 24.69 32.04
N ASN A 105 -54.27 23.84 32.49
CA ASN A 105 -55.38 23.36 31.67
C ASN A 105 -56.71 23.62 32.38
N THR A 106 -57.59 24.39 31.75
CA THR A 106 -58.90 24.73 32.34
C THR A 106 -60.03 24.66 31.33
N GLU A 107 -61.23 24.30 31.77
CA GLU A 107 -62.43 24.30 30.93
C GLU A 107 -63.05 25.70 30.84
N SER A 108 -63.15 26.25 29.63
CA SER A 108 -63.76 27.55 29.38
C SER A 108 -65.19 27.41 28.85
N ARG A 109 -66.15 27.43 29.78
CA ARG A 109 -67.59 27.48 29.43
C ARG A 109 -67.98 28.72 28.64
N TYR A 110 -67.21 29.81 28.75
CA TYR A 110 -67.43 31.02 27.98
C TYR A 110 -67.16 30.77 26.48
N LEU A 111 -66.05 30.11 26.15
CA LEU A 111 -65.72 29.74 24.77
C LEU A 111 -66.73 28.74 24.21
N THR A 112 -67.15 27.74 25.00
CA THR A 112 -68.18 26.78 24.59
C THR A 112 -69.48 27.48 24.20
N LYS A 113 -69.96 28.41 25.04
CA LYS A 113 -71.17 29.19 24.76
C LYS A 113 -71.02 30.17 23.60
N LEU A 114 -69.80 30.63 23.30
CA LEU A 114 -69.53 31.50 22.17
C LEU A 114 -69.59 30.71 20.86
N VAL A 115 -69.06 29.49 20.86
CA VAL A 115 -69.17 28.55 19.73
C VAL A 115 -70.62 28.12 19.49
N ASP A 116 -71.39 27.85 20.56
CA ASP A 116 -72.83 27.52 20.47
C ASP A 116 -73.72 28.64 19.92
N LYS A 117 -73.22 29.89 19.89
CA LYS A 117 -73.95 31.03 19.30
C LYS A 117 -73.77 31.15 17.79
N LEU A 118 -72.88 30.36 17.18
CA LEU A 118 -72.75 30.32 15.72
C LEU A 118 -73.94 29.55 15.12
N PRO A 119 -74.66 30.14 14.16
CA PRO A 119 -75.82 29.48 13.56
C PRO A 119 -75.42 28.16 12.90
N LEU A 120 -76.23 27.11 13.12
CA LEU A 120 -76.07 25.72 12.63
C LEU A 120 -75.08 24.82 13.41
N ILE A 121 -74.50 25.28 14.52
CA ILE A 121 -73.59 24.48 15.38
C ILE A 121 -74.19 24.37 16.79
N ASN A 122 -74.15 23.19 17.41
CA ASN A 122 -74.65 22.96 18.76
C ASN A 122 -73.72 21.94 19.46
N THR A 123 -72.76 22.41 20.25
CA THR A 123 -71.70 21.58 20.83
C THR A 123 -71.98 21.27 22.30
N LYS A 124 -71.90 19.99 22.68
CA LYS A 124 -72.04 19.56 24.09
C LYS A 124 -70.70 19.34 24.77
N GLU A 125 -69.62 19.28 23.99
CA GLU A 125 -68.26 19.07 24.48
C GLU A 125 -67.70 20.37 25.07
N PRO A 126 -67.12 20.35 26.29
CA PRO A 126 -66.53 21.53 26.91
C PRO A 126 -65.30 21.98 26.13
N SER A 127 -65.15 23.28 25.97
CA SER A 127 -63.95 23.88 25.39
C SER A 127 -62.85 23.91 26.44
N THR A 128 -61.68 23.36 26.14
CA THR A 128 -60.50 23.43 27.01
C THR A 128 -59.55 24.54 26.55
N LEU A 129 -58.96 25.22 27.52
CA LEU A 129 -57.89 26.18 27.31
C LEU A 129 -56.64 25.64 28.01
N THR A 130 -55.64 25.29 27.21
CA THR A 130 -54.34 24.84 27.70
C THR A 130 -53.30 25.92 27.45
N PHE A 131 -52.58 26.31 28.48
CA PHE A 131 -51.39 27.14 28.40
C PHE A 131 -50.19 26.30 28.82
N THR A 132 -49.22 26.17 27.92
CA THR A 132 -47.93 25.52 28.19
C THR A 132 -46.82 26.54 28.07
N GLY A 133 -45.89 26.50 29.02
CA GLY A 133 -44.67 27.29 28.98
C GLY A 133 -43.49 26.41 29.35
N GLU A 134 -42.39 26.56 28.62
CA GLU A 134 -41.15 25.85 28.88
C GLU A 134 -39.98 26.84 28.79
N PHE A 135 -39.05 26.71 29.72
CA PHE A 135 -37.76 27.38 29.69
C PHE A 135 -36.68 26.33 29.91
N ALA A 136 -35.72 26.25 29.00
CA ALA A 136 -34.55 25.41 29.14
C ALA A 136 -33.29 26.23 28.86
N HIS A 137 -32.28 26.06 29.72
CA HIS A 137 -30.97 26.64 29.54
C HIS A 137 -29.93 25.52 29.46
N ILE A 138 -29.12 25.58 28.40
CA ILE A 138 -27.99 24.68 28.20
C ILE A 138 -26.71 25.36 28.64
N ILE A 139 -25.98 24.68 29.52
CA ILE A 139 -24.60 25.01 29.88
C ILE A 139 -23.72 24.04 29.10
N PRO A 140 -23.16 24.47 27.96
CA PRO A 140 -22.29 23.63 27.17
C PRO A 140 -20.97 23.38 27.91
N GLY A 141 -20.40 22.21 27.71
CA GLY A 141 -19.13 21.83 28.29
C GLY A 141 -18.46 20.73 27.49
N HIS A 142 -17.21 20.44 27.83
CA HIS A 142 -16.40 19.42 27.15
C HIS A 142 -15.93 18.35 28.13
N ALA A 143 -15.63 17.16 27.60
CA ALA A 143 -15.12 16.07 28.42
C ALA A 143 -13.74 16.41 29.01
N LYS A 144 -13.48 16.04 30.27
CA LYS A 144 -12.16 16.25 30.91
C LYS A 144 -11.03 15.47 30.23
N ALA A 145 -11.37 14.44 29.43
CA ALA A 145 -10.41 13.60 28.72
C ALA A 145 -9.60 14.39 27.68
N ILE A 146 -10.18 15.43 27.07
CA ILE A 146 -9.50 16.33 26.10
C ILE A 146 -8.82 17.54 26.78
N GLY A 147 -8.47 17.38 28.06
CA GLY A 147 -7.77 18.38 28.86
C GLY A 147 -8.64 19.53 29.38
N LYS A 148 -8.05 20.37 30.23
CA LYS A 148 -8.77 21.50 30.87
C LYS A 148 -9.28 22.54 29.88
N ASN A 149 -8.59 22.71 28.75
CA ASN A 149 -8.89 23.73 27.76
C ASN A 149 -9.79 23.27 26.62
N GLY A 150 -10.12 21.97 26.54
CA GLY A 150 -10.93 21.42 25.44
C GLY A 150 -10.20 21.52 24.11
N VAL A 151 -9.05 20.85 24.00
CA VAL A 151 -8.24 20.89 22.79
C VAL A 151 -8.82 19.91 21.76
N ALA A 152 -9.00 20.38 20.53
CA ALA A 152 -9.28 19.58 19.36
C ALA A 152 -8.18 19.81 18.33
N TYR A 153 -7.83 18.77 17.57
CA TYR A 153 -6.76 18.80 16.58
C TYR A 153 -7.35 19.15 15.22
N LEU A 154 -6.78 20.16 14.57
CA LEU A 154 -7.06 20.49 13.17
C LEU A 154 -6.33 19.52 12.24
N ASP A 155 -5.07 19.27 12.56
CA ASP A 155 -4.21 18.25 11.96
C ASP A 155 -3.17 17.89 13.04
N ASP A 156 -2.96 16.60 13.27
CA ASP A 156 -1.95 16.07 14.19
C ASP A 156 -0.74 15.50 13.44
N PHE A 157 -0.76 15.59 12.11
CA PHE A 157 0.24 15.09 11.18
C PHE A 157 0.40 13.57 11.11
N GLU A 158 -0.37 12.78 11.88
CA GLU A 158 -0.25 11.30 11.90
C GLU A 158 -0.63 10.66 10.55
N GLY A 159 -1.51 11.34 9.79
CA GLY A 159 -1.91 10.95 8.44
C GLY A 159 -1.22 11.75 7.33
N SER A 160 -0.11 12.44 7.60
CA SER A 160 0.53 13.31 6.59
C SER A 160 1.13 12.55 5.42
N GLN A 161 1.52 11.30 5.65
CA GLN A 161 2.01 10.39 4.62
C GLN A 161 1.21 9.10 4.65
N THR A 162 0.98 8.53 3.47
CA THR A 162 0.46 7.18 3.32
C THR A 162 1.43 6.37 2.45
N PHE A 163 1.65 5.12 2.82
CA PHE A 163 2.51 4.18 2.11
C PHE A 163 1.65 3.21 1.29
N ILE A 164 1.99 3.04 0.02
CA ILE A 164 1.44 2.01 -0.86
C ILE A 164 2.50 0.93 -1.01
N ASP A 165 2.33 -0.19 -0.30
CA ASP A 165 3.28 -1.31 -0.29
C ASP A 165 3.36 -2.01 -1.65
N LEU A 166 4.58 -2.19 -2.14
CA LEU A 166 4.91 -2.88 -3.38
C LEU A 166 5.60 -4.24 -3.16
N LYS A 167 5.81 -4.71 -1.92
CA LYS A 167 6.55 -5.95 -1.65
C LYS A 167 5.81 -7.25 -2.01
N GLN A 168 4.52 -7.18 -2.34
CA GLN A 168 3.69 -8.35 -2.64
C GLN A 168 4.25 -9.13 -3.85
N ILE A 169 4.88 -10.27 -3.60
CA ILE A 169 5.57 -11.08 -4.65
C ILE A 169 4.66 -11.51 -5.78
N GLY A 170 3.41 -11.86 -5.49
CA GLY A 170 2.44 -12.27 -6.51
C GLY A 170 2.04 -11.17 -7.51
N ASN A 171 2.50 -9.94 -7.29
CA ASN A 171 2.31 -8.82 -8.21
C ASN A 171 3.55 -8.56 -9.09
N TRP A 172 4.67 -9.24 -8.86
CA TRP A 172 5.91 -9.08 -9.62
C TRP A 172 6.09 -10.22 -10.63
N PHE A 173 6.41 -9.85 -11.86
CA PHE A 173 6.59 -10.73 -13.00
C PHE A 173 7.95 -10.49 -13.65
N LEU A 174 8.39 -11.40 -14.51
CA LEU A 174 9.60 -11.22 -15.30
C LEU A 174 9.52 -9.93 -16.13
N ALA A 175 10.59 -9.15 -16.16
CA ALA A 175 10.61 -7.90 -16.93
C ALA A 175 10.99 -8.10 -18.41
N SER A 176 10.36 -7.32 -19.28
CA SER A 176 10.84 -7.06 -20.64
C SER A 176 12.15 -6.27 -20.63
N THR A 177 12.98 -6.46 -21.66
CA THR A 177 14.27 -5.74 -21.81
C THR A 177 14.00 -4.25 -22.00
N PRO A 178 14.60 -3.36 -21.19
CA PRO A 178 14.35 -1.92 -21.29
C PRO A 178 14.66 -1.34 -22.67
N GLN A 179 13.63 -0.82 -23.35
CA GLN A 179 13.77 -0.22 -24.68
C GLN A 179 14.12 1.27 -24.61
N GLY A 180 14.59 1.85 -25.71
CA GLY A 180 14.89 3.28 -25.81
C GLY A 180 16.24 3.70 -25.22
N GLN A 181 17.09 2.74 -24.86
CA GLN A 181 18.40 2.95 -24.23
C GLN A 181 19.50 2.14 -24.92
N ASN A 182 19.78 2.41 -26.20
CA ASN A 182 20.73 1.63 -27.01
C ASN A 182 22.15 1.49 -26.41
N GLY A 183 22.56 2.38 -25.51
CA GLY A 183 23.84 2.28 -24.80
C GLY A 183 23.85 1.22 -23.70
N LEU A 184 22.72 0.97 -23.03
CA LEU A 184 22.57 -0.04 -21.98
C LEU A 184 22.01 -1.36 -22.51
N PHE A 185 21.09 -1.28 -23.47
CA PHE A 185 20.36 -2.40 -24.04
C PHE A 185 20.35 -2.31 -25.58
N PRO A 186 21.48 -2.58 -26.25
CA PRO A 186 21.56 -2.54 -27.72
C PRO A 186 20.63 -3.57 -28.40
N GLU A 187 20.26 -4.65 -27.72
CA GLU A 187 19.39 -5.73 -28.18
C GLU A 187 17.89 -5.41 -28.09
N ALA A 188 17.49 -4.37 -27.35
CA ALA A 188 16.09 -4.09 -27.04
C ALA A 188 15.23 -3.74 -28.26
N GLY A 189 15.84 -3.39 -29.39
CA GLY A 189 15.15 -3.10 -30.65
C GLY A 189 14.88 -4.32 -31.55
N LEU A 190 15.38 -5.51 -31.17
CA LEU A 190 15.16 -6.74 -31.92
C LEU A 190 13.74 -7.26 -31.69
N ILE A 191 13.12 -7.80 -32.74
CA ILE A 191 11.77 -8.37 -32.70
C ILE A 191 11.84 -9.77 -33.31
N ASN A 192 11.26 -10.73 -32.60
CA ASN A 192 11.23 -12.14 -32.96
C ASN A 192 12.65 -12.71 -33.22
N ASP A 193 13.61 -12.33 -32.37
CA ASP A 193 15.01 -12.75 -32.41
C ASP A 193 15.49 -13.08 -30.99
N LEU A 194 16.03 -14.29 -30.79
CA LEU A 194 16.47 -14.79 -29.49
C LEU A 194 17.59 -13.93 -28.86
N SER A 195 18.32 -13.16 -29.67
CA SER A 195 19.40 -12.29 -29.19
C SER A 195 18.90 -11.17 -28.26
N TYR A 196 17.60 -10.85 -28.31
CA TYR A 196 16.94 -9.95 -27.36
C TYR A 196 17.04 -10.41 -25.89
N GLY A 197 17.16 -11.72 -25.65
CA GLY A 197 17.25 -12.31 -24.31
C GLY A 197 18.67 -12.64 -23.85
N TYR A 198 19.71 -12.45 -24.68
CA TYR A 198 21.06 -12.97 -24.40
C TYR A 198 21.70 -12.39 -23.14
N ASN A 199 21.42 -11.12 -22.80
CA ASN A 199 21.98 -10.49 -21.61
C ASN A 199 21.17 -10.71 -20.34
N ARG A 200 20.07 -11.46 -20.40
CA ARG A 200 19.23 -11.72 -19.23
C ARG A 200 19.87 -12.76 -18.30
N ALA A 201 20.36 -12.32 -17.17
CA ALA A 201 20.90 -13.16 -16.11
C ALA A 201 19.82 -13.58 -15.10
N LYS A 202 20.15 -14.57 -14.26
CA LYS A 202 19.21 -15.12 -13.28
C LYS A 202 18.92 -14.11 -12.18
N LEU A 203 17.64 -13.79 -12.01
CA LEU A 203 17.10 -13.03 -10.88
C LEU A 203 16.00 -13.85 -10.22
N ALA A 204 16.07 -14.01 -8.91
CA ALA A 204 15.02 -14.61 -8.10
C ALA A 204 14.43 -13.57 -7.14
N TRP A 205 13.10 -13.47 -7.10
CA TRP A 205 12.36 -12.57 -6.23
C TRP A 205 11.42 -13.33 -5.30
N TYR A 206 11.63 -13.22 -3.98
CA TYR A 206 10.91 -14.07 -3.03
C TYR A 206 10.92 -13.52 -1.60
N THR A 207 10.08 -14.10 -0.76
CA THR A 207 10.05 -13.92 0.70
C THR A 207 10.27 -15.31 1.28
N VAL A 208 11.26 -15.43 2.15
CA VAL A 208 11.53 -16.69 2.84
C VAL A 208 10.36 -16.99 3.77
N ASP A 209 9.78 -18.19 3.65
CA ASP A 209 8.63 -18.62 4.44
C ASP A 209 9.02 -18.79 5.92
N PRO A 210 8.54 -17.90 6.81
CA PRO A 210 8.96 -17.90 8.20
C PRO A 210 8.42 -19.10 8.98
N THR A 211 7.28 -19.65 8.54
CA THR A 211 6.62 -20.80 9.18
C THR A 211 7.35 -22.11 8.92
N ILE A 212 8.20 -22.14 7.89
CA ILE A 212 9.00 -23.31 7.51
C ILE A 212 10.41 -23.18 8.06
N PHE A 213 11.07 -22.05 7.82
CA PHE A 213 12.51 -21.95 8.06
C PHE A 213 12.88 -21.39 9.42
N TYR A 214 12.10 -20.51 10.06
CA TYR A 214 12.54 -19.84 11.29
C TYR A 214 11.94 -20.40 12.58
N THR A 215 10.83 -21.14 12.50
CA THR A 215 10.27 -21.82 13.66
C THR A 215 10.91 -23.20 13.87
N SER A 216 11.19 -23.55 15.12
CA SER A 216 11.65 -24.90 15.50
C SER A 216 10.51 -25.91 15.35
N ASN A 217 10.29 -26.43 14.15
CA ASN A 217 9.25 -27.41 13.83
C ASN A 217 9.79 -28.53 12.93
N ALA A 218 8.97 -29.56 12.68
CA ALA A 218 9.32 -30.68 11.82
C ALA A 218 9.24 -30.37 10.31
N LEU A 219 8.84 -29.15 9.93
CA LEU A 219 8.75 -28.71 8.53
C LEU A 219 10.06 -28.15 8.02
N ARG A 220 10.93 -27.63 8.90
CA ARG A 220 12.30 -27.24 8.56
C ARG A 220 13.08 -28.48 8.09
N PRO A 221 13.66 -28.49 6.88
CA PRO A 221 14.54 -29.56 6.44
C PRO A 221 15.69 -29.79 7.43
N SER A 222 15.98 -31.05 7.75
CA SER A 222 16.88 -31.41 8.87
C SER A 222 18.34 -30.99 8.68
N HIS A 223 18.77 -30.76 7.44
CA HIS A 223 20.11 -30.25 7.12
C HIS A 223 20.23 -28.73 7.26
N ILE A 224 19.12 -27.98 7.36
CA ILE A 224 19.14 -26.53 7.60
C ILE A 224 19.28 -26.30 9.09
N THR A 225 20.43 -25.79 9.48
CA THR A 225 20.83 -25.56 10.87
C THR A 225 20.53 -24.13 11.33
N ASP A 226 20.63 -23.88 12.63
CA ASP A 226 20.52 -22.53 13.18
C ASP A 226 21.65 -21.61 12.68
N GLY A 227 22.80 -22.17 12.25
CA GLY A 227 23.86 -21.41 11.59
C GLY A 227 23.44 -20.90 10.21
N ASP A 228 22.72 -21.71 9.43
CA ASP A 228 22.25 -21.34 8.09
C ASP A 228 21.22 -20.19 8.16
N ILE A 229 20.26 -20.29 9.08
CA ILE A 229 19.25 -19.23 9.29
C ILE A 229 19.78 -18.02 10.07
N SER A 230 21.05 -18.05 10.48
CA SER A 230 21.75 -16.90 11.06
C SER A 230 22.50 -16.07 10.02
N ASN A 231 22.56 -16.52 8.76
CA ASN A 231 23.17 -15.77 7.66
C ASN A 231 22.33 -14.53 7.29
N HIS A 232 22.95 -13.36 7.23
CA HIS A 232 22.29 -12.10 6.86
C HIS A 232 21.60 -12.12 5.49
N LYS A 233 21.99 -13.01 4.55
CA LYS A 233 21.28 -13.22 3.28
C LYS A 233 19.89 -13.82 3.43
N VAL A 234 19.64 -14.60 4.49
CA VAL A 234 18.42 -15.42 4.61
C VAL A 234 17.77 -15.40 5.99
N ARG A 235 18.35 -14.76 7.00
CA ARG A 235 17.78 -14.76 8.35
C ARG A 235 16.45 -14.03 8.44
N GLN A 236 15.71 -14.34 9.52
CA GLN A 236 14.53 -13.59 9.93
C GLN A 236 14.91 -12.19 10.40
N ILE A 237 14.08 -11.20 10.06
CA ILE A 237 14.21 -9.81 10.50
C ILE A 237 12.99 -9.45 11.36
N LEU A 238 13.25 -8.91 12.54
CA LEU A 238 12.21 -8.44 13.45
C LEU A 238 12.02 -6.93 13.26
N GLU A 239 10.79 -6.45 13.46
CA GLU A 239 10.47 -5.04 13.28
C GLU A 239 11.32 -4.11 14.15
N GLN A 240 11.56 -4.52 15.39
CA GLN A 240 12.36 -3.79 16.37
C GLN A 240 13.84 -3.65 15.99
N GLU A 241 14.32 -4.41 15.00
CA GLU A 241 15.66 -4.23 14.47
C GLU A 241 15.78 -2.87 13.76
N ILE A 242 14.79 -2.52 12.95
CA ILE A 242 14.77 -1.27 12.19
C ILE A 242 14.10 -0.16 13.02
N PHE A 243 12.97 -0.48 13.66
CA PHE A 243 12.14 0.46 14.42
C PHE A 243 12.09 0.07 15.91
N PRO A 244 13.12 0.38 16.71
CA PRO A 244 13.21 -0.08 18.10
C PRO A 244 12.13 0.51 19.02
N ASN A 245 11.59 1.67 18.66
CA ASN A 245 10.51 2.33 19.40
C ASN A 245 9.12 1.78 19.02
N ALA A 246 9.02 0.94 17.97
CA ALA A 246 7.77 0.33 17.56
C ALA A 246 7.27 -0.67 18.62
N GLN A 247 6.01 -0.51 19.02
CA GLN A 247 5.35 -1.42 19.94
C GLN A 247 4.44 -2.37 19.18
N ASN A 248 4.64 -3.67 19.37
CA ASN A 248 3.83 -4.70 18.75
C ASN A 248 2.64 -5.12 19.64
N ALA A 249 1.52 -5.49 19.02
CA ALA A 249 0.41 -6.10 19.72
C ALA A 249 0.76 -7.54 20.19
N ASN A 250 0.27 -7.93 21.37
CA ASN A 250 0.52 -9.25 21.93
C ASN A 250 -0.11 -10.35 21.07
N GLY A 251 0.68 -11.37 20.71
CA GLY A 251 0.23 -12.52 19.92
C GLY A 251 0.29 -12.34 18.41
N ILE A 252 0.75 -11.18 17.92
CA ILE A 252 1.06 -10.97 16.50
C ILE A 252 2.57 -11.24 16.27
N PRO A 253 2.96 -11.98 15.22
CA PRO A 253 4.36 -12.12 14.84
C PRO A 253 5.00 -10.76 14.57
N ASN A 254 6.06 -10.41 15.29
CA ASN A 254 6.82 -9.16 15.18
C ASN A 254 7.86 -9.17 14.04
N GLN A 255 7.64 -9.98 13.01
CA GLN A 255 8.58 -10.15 11.91
C GLN A 255 8.20 -9.26 10.72
N ILE A 256 9.20 -8.68 10.07
CA ILE A 256 8.98 -7.97 8.81
C ILE A 256 9.03 -8.98 7.66
N SER A 257 8.03 -8.94 6.77
CA SER A 257 8.11 -9.62 5.49
C SER A 257 9.13 -8.92 4.58
N ILE A 258 10.21 -9.63 4.26
CA ILE A 258 11.31 -9.13 3.42
C ILE A 258 11.07 -9.56 1.97
N LEU A 259 11.06 -8.60 1.05
CA LEU A 259 11.21 -8.89 -0.37
C LEU A 259 12.71 -9.03 -0.66
N ASN A 260 13.13 -10.19 -1.17
CA ASN A 260 14.52 -10.46 -1.53
C ASN A 260 14.63 -10.45 -3.04
N LEU A 261 15.60 -9.71 -3.59
CA LEU A 261 16.03 -9.79 -4.98
C LEU A 261 17.43 -10.41 -4.99
N ALA A 262 17.51 -11.69 -5.34
CA ALA A 262 18.76 -12.43 -5.45
C ALA A 262 19.19 -12.48 -6.92
N TYR A 263 20.24 -11.75 -7.26
CA TYR A 263 20.76 -11.61 -8.62
C TYR A 263 22.04 -12.43 -8.78
N TYR A 264 22.10 -13.24 -9.84
CA TYR A 264 23.24 -14.11 -10.18
C TYR A 264 23.70 -13.74 -11.60
N PRO A 265 24.61 -12.75 -11.75
CA PRO A 265 24.95 -12.16 -13.05
C PRO A 265 25.68 -13.12 -14.00
N ASN A 266 26.30 -14.17 -13.45
CA ASN A 266 27.03 -15.20 -14.19
C ASN A 266 26.16 -16.41 -14.57
N GLU A 267 24.87 -16.43 -14.22
CA GLU A 267 23.96 -17.53 -14.52
C GLU A 267 22.87 -17.11 -15.50
N ARG A 268 22.44 -18.05 -16.36
CA ARG A 268 21.38 -17.81 -17.35
C ARG A 268 20.05 -17.54 -16.65
N GLY A 269 19.41 -16.43 -17.01
CA GLY A 269 18.02 -16.17 -16.65
C GLY A 269 17.04 -16.86 -17.59
N PRO A 270 15.72 -16.76 -17.32
CA PRO A 270 14.69 -17.30 -18.18
C PRO A 270 14.77 -16.77 -19.62
N TYR A 271 14.56 -17.66 -20.59
CA TYR A 271 14.56 -17.40 -22.02
C TYR A 271 15.87 -16.77 -22.52
N ASN A 272 17.01 -17.17 -21.96
CA ASN A 272 18.34 -16.75 -22.41
C ASN A 272 19.02 -17.86 -23.25
N TYR A 273 19.07 -17.68 -24.56
CA TYR A 273 19.70 -18.64 -25.50
C TYR A 273 21.10 -18.20 -25.98
N ASP A 274 21.86 -17.52 -25.13
CA ASP A 274 23.21 -17.05 -25.42
C ASP A 274 24.18 -18.22 -25.65
N LYS A 275 25.01 -18.10 -26.68
CA LYS A 275 25.90 -19.18 -27.14
C LYS A 275 27.32 -18.98 -26.61
N GLN A 276 28.16 -20.00 -26.69
CA GLN A 276 29.57 -19.87 -26.30
C GLN A 276 30.32 -18.82 -27.15
N ILE A 277 29.95 -18.69 -28.43
CA ILE A 277 30.54 -17.72 -29.34
C ILE A 277 29.89 -16.35 -29.10
N PRO A 278 30.67 -15.30 -28.78
CA PRO A 278 30.14 -13.95 -28.61
C PRO A 278 29.38 -13.47 -29.84
N SER A 279 28.31 -12.72 -29.62
CA SER A 279 27.51 -12.07 -30.67
C SER A 279 27.77 -10.56 -30.68
N THR A 280 27.06 -9.82 -31.53
CA THR A 280 27.08 -8.35 -31.50
C THR A 280 26.44 -7.75 -30.25
N PHE A 281 25.67 -8.54 -29.50
CA PHE A 281 24.89 -8.08 -28.34
C PHE A 281 25.39 -8.66 -27.01
N SER A 282 26.18 -9.73 -27.04
CA SER A 282 26.54 -10.52 -25.86
C SER A 282 27.97 -11.06 -25.95
N SER A 283 28.63 -11.16 -24.78
CA SER A 283 29.96 -11.75 -24.60
C SER A 283 29.99 -13.28 -24.63
N GLY A 284 28.83 -13.93 -24.80
CA GLY A 284 28.70 -15.38 -24.86
C GLY A 284 28.87 -16.07 -23.51
N THR A 285 29.00 -17.40 -23.53
CA THR A 285 29.20 -18.24 -22.34
C THR A 285 30.63 -18.79 -22.23
N ALA A 286 31.06 -19.05 -20.99
CA ALA A 286 32.29 -19.79 -20.70
C ALA A 286 32.10 -21.29 -20.96
N SER A 287 33.19 -22.07 -20.97
CA SER A 287 33.12 -23.52 -21.23
C SER A 287 32.31 -24.31 -20.19
N ASP A 288 32.13 -23.77 -19.00
CA ASP A 288 31.31 -24.36 -17.93
C ASP A 288 29.83 -23.95 -18.00
N GLY A 289 29.44 -23.15 -18.99
CA GLY A 289 28.06 -22.68 -19.18
C GLY A 289 27.73 -21.36 -18.47
N THR A 290 28.64 -20.81 -17.67
CA THR A 290 28.45 -19.50 -17.03
C THR A 290 28.47 -18.36 -18.07
N LEU A 291 27.77 -17.26 -17.79
CA LEU A 291 27.74 -16.09 -18.66
C LEU A 291 29.07 -15.32 -18.56
N ASN A 292 29.72 -15.06 -19.70
CA ASN A 292 30.88 -14.16 -19.72
C ASN A 292 30.43 -12.71 -19.50
N ASN A 293 31.35 -11.92 -18.93
CA ASN A 293 31.17 -10.51 -18.63
C ASN A 293 29.91 -10.19 -17.79
N PRO A 294 29.85 -10.70 -16.54
CA PRO A 294 28.67 -10.57 -15.66
C PRO A 294 28.16 -9.13 -15.49
N GLU A 295 29.05 -8.13 -15.45
CA GLU A 295 28.72 -6.70 -15.39
C GLU A 295 27.82 -6.22 -16.54
N SER A 296 27.97 -6.82 -17.73
CA SER A 296 27.15 -6.49 -18.90
C SER A 296 25.76 -7.11 -18.87
N ARG A 297 25.54 -8.10 -18.01
CA ARG A 297 24.26 -8.81 -17.87
C ARG A 297 23.33 -8.03 -16.96
N TRP A 298 22.03 -8.29 -17.10
CA TRP A 298 21.00 -7.67 -16.29
C TRP A 298 19.93 -8.69 -15.88
N GLY A 299 19.22 -8.42 -14.79
CA GLY A 299 18.03 -9.17 -14.38
C GLY A 299 16.99 -8.23 -13.82
N GLY A 300 15.71 -8.41 -14.18
CA GLY A 300 14.67 -7.49 -13.75
C GLY A 300 13.29 -8.12 -13.58
N VAL A 301 12.49 -7.43 -12.78
CA VAL A 301 11.09 -7.72 -12.48
C VAL A 301 10.23 -6.49 -12.75
N MET A 302 8.98 -6.69 -13.11
CA MET A 302 8.02 -5.61 -13.30
C MET A 302 6.66 -5.91 -12.67
N SER A 303 5.95 -4.86 -12.31
CA SER A 303 4.65 -4.93 -11.65
C SER A 303 3.72 -3.84 -12.16
N ARG A 304 2.41 -4.10 -12.13
CA ARG A 304 1.38 -3.09 -12.38
C ARG A 304 1.19 -2.21 -11.16
N LEU A 305 0.84 -0.95 -11.39
CA LEU A 305 0.46 0.00 -10.35
C LEU A 305 -1.05 0.20 -10.37
N GLU A 306 -1.69 0.07 -9.20
CA GLU A 306 -3.13 0.30 -9.07
C GLU A 306 -3.48 1.80 -9.16
N THR A 307 -2.62 2.65 -8.62
CA THR A 307 -2.74 4.11 -8.71
C THR A 307 -1.85 4.60 -9.85
N THR A 308 -2.46 5.13 -10.91
CA THR A 308 -1.73 5.51 -12.14
C THR A 308 -1.53 7.01 -12.32
N ASP A 309 -2.43 7.83 -11.77
CA ASP A 309 -2.28 9.29 -11.73
C ASP A 309 -1.57 9.70 -10.45
N PHE A 310 -0.25 9.83 -10.54
CA PHE A 310 0.59 10.20 -9.40
C PHE A 310 0.44 11.68 -9.03
N GLU A 311 0.01 12.55 -9.95
CA GLU A 311 -0.21 13.97 -9.68
C GLU A 311 -1.49 14.17 -8.85
N GLU A 312 -2.57 13.48 -9.22
CA GLU A 312 -3.81 13.48 -8.45
C GLU A 312 -3.59 12.86 -7.07
N ALA A 313 -2.93 11.69 -7.04
CA ALA A 313 -2.64 10.96 -5.81
C ALA A 313 -1.53 11.55 -4.95
N ASN A 314 -0.83 12.59 -5.44
CA ASN A 314 0.33 13.23 -4.80
C ASN A 314 1.40 12.22 -4.34
N ILE A 315 1.79 11.31 -5.24
CA ILE A 315 2.91 10.38 -5.00
C ILE A 315 4.21 11.14 -5.22
N GLU A 316 5.01 11.26 -4.16
CA GLU A 316 6.21 12.09 -4.16
C GLU A 316 7.48 11.24 -4.23
N PHE A 317 7.50 10.07 -3.60
CA PHE A 317 8.69 9.25 -3.45
C PHE A 317 8.44 7.76 -3.66
N ILE A 318 9.48 7.08 -4.14
CA ILE A 318 9.67 5.65 -3.90
C ILE A 318 10.57 5.52 -2.67
N GLN A 319 10.07 4.95 -1.60
CA GLN A 319 10.82 4.78 -0.35
C GLN A 319 11.03 3.32 -0.03
N PHE A 320 12.23 2.95 0.41
CA PHE A 320 12.50 1.60 0.86
C PHE A 320 13.62 1.54 1.89
N TRP A 321 13.47 0.63 2.85
CA TRP A 321 14.55 0.20 3.74
C TRP A 321 15.23 -1.03 3.15
N MET A 322 16.53 -0.92 2.86
CA MET A 322 17.34 -2.01 2.30
C MET A 322 18.47 -2.38 3.26
N MET A 323 18.66 -3.67 3.49
CA MET A 323 19.81 -4.19 4.24
C MET A 323 21.08 -3.95 3.43
N ASP A 324 22.17 -3.56 4.10
CA ASP A 324 23.49 -3.51 3.47
C ASP A 324 23.88 -4.89 2.90
N PRO A 325 24.01 -5.04 1.57
CA PRO A 325 24.41 -6.31 0.98
C PRO A 325 25.89 -6.63 1.23
N PHE A 326 26.70 -5.65 1.63
CA PHE A 326 28.14 -5.77 1.87
C PHE A 326 28.46 -5.93 3.35
N HIS A 327 27.94 -7.00 3.96
CA HIS A 327 28.07 -7.29 5.39
C HIS A 327 29.08 -8.40 5.68
N GLN A 328 29.37 -8.69 6.96
CA GLN A 328 30.36 -9.69 7.39
C GLN A 328 30.18 -11.11 6.82
N ASP A 329 28.94 -11.53 6.50
CA ASP A 329 28.67 -12.83 5.88
C ASP A 329 28.96 -12.83 4.37
N GLU A 330 29.32 -11.67 3.79
CA GLU A 330 29.69 -11.43 2.39
C GLU A 330 30.90 -10.48 2.30
N PRO A 331 32.12 -10.99 2.53
CA PRO A 331 33.31 -10.15 2.63
C PRO A 331 33.77 -9.55 1.29
N ASN A 332 33.09 -9.83 0.17
CA ASN A 332 33.47 -9.30 -1.13
C ASN A 332 33.09 -7.81 -1.27
N SER A 333 33.98 -6.96 -0.75
CA SER A 333 33.85 -5.52 -0.77
C SER A 333 34.11 -4.85 -2.14
N PHE A 334 34.18 -5.62 -3.24
CA PHE A 334 34.42 -5.08 -4.58
C PHE A 334 33.30 -5.37 -5.59
N ASN A 335 32.19 -5.99 -5.15
CA ASN A 335 31.04 -6.28 -6.03
C ASN A 335 30.07 -5.09 -6.08
N ASP A 336 30.51 -3.94 -6.57
CA ASP A 336 29.61 -2.82 -6.81
C ASP A 336 28.69 -3.10 -8.01
N GLY A 337 27.56 -2.38 -8.06
CA GLY A 337 26.60 -2.52 -9.13
C GLY A 337 25.49 -1.48 -9.01
N GLU A 338 24.44 -1.66 -9.80
CA GLU A 338 23.40 -0.64 -9.93
C GLU A 338 22.01 -1.29 -9.86
N LEU A 339 21.13 -0.67 -9.06
CA LEU A 339 19.70 -0.93 -9.04
C LEU A 339 19.00 0.18 -9.81
N TYR A 340 18.21 -0.20 -10.80
CA TYR A 340 17.40 0.71 -11.60
C TYR A 340 15.94 0.53 -11.27
N ILE A 341 15.21 1.65 -11.23
CA ILE A 341 13.76 1.68 -11.14
C ILE A 341 13.23 2.45 -12.34
N ASN A 342 12.29 1.87 -13.06
CA ASN A 342 11.55 2.51 -14.13
C ASN A 342 10.10 2.72 -13.70
N LEU A 343 9.55 3.90 -13.96
CA LEU A 343 8.15 4.26 -13.74
C LEU A 343 7.53 4.80 -15.03
N GLY A 344 6.48 4.17 -15.52
CA GLY A 344 5.74 4.69 -16.68
C GLY A 344 4.95 3.62 -17.40
N ASN A 345 4.97 3.69 -18.74
CA ASN A 345 4.55 2.59 -19.60
C ASN A 345 5.77 1.72 -19.88
N ILE A 346 5.67 0.46 -19.48
CA ILE A 346 6.68 -0.57 -19.69
C ILE A 346 6.02 -1.64 -20.54
N SER A 347 6.80 -2.28 -21.43
CA SER A 347 6.26 -3.30 -22.30
C SER A 347 5.97 -4.59 -21.52
N GLU A 348 4.81 -5.17 -21.77
CA GLU A 348 4.42 -6.49 -21.27
C GLU A 348 4.88 -7.64 -22.18
N ASP A 349 5.46 -7.31 -23.34
CA ASP A 349 6.02 -8.26 -24.32
C ASP A 349 7.43 -8.69 -23.86
N VAL A 350 7.46 -9.73 -23.03
CA VAL A 350 8.67 -10.29 -22.40
C VAL A 350 9.45 -11.12 -23.40
N LEU A 351 8.76 -11.92 -24.22
CA LEU A 351 9.27 -12.69 -25.34
C LEU A 351 9.02 -11.96 -26.65
N ARG A 352 9.81 -10.90 -26.87
CA ARG A 352 9.61 -9.90 -27.92
C ARG A 352 9.33 -10.50 -29.30
N ASP A 353 8.07 -10.68 -29.64
CA ASP A 353 7.59 -11.12 -30.96
C ASP A 353 6.27 -10.44 -31.38
N SER A 354 5.79 -9.48 -30.57
CA SER A 354 4.52 -8.77 -30.78
C SER A 354 3.30 -9.69 -30.82
N ARG A 355 3.38 -10.87 -30.19
CA ARG A 355 2.26 -11.79 -29.98
C ARG A 355 2.03 -11.98 -28.49
N LYS A 356 0.82 -11.72 -28.04
CA LYS A 356 0.43 -11.97 -26.65
C LYS A 356 0.42 -13.47 -26.37
N THR A 357 1.36 -13.95 -25.56
CA THR A 357 1.29 -15.31 -25.03
C THR A 357 0.33 -15.41 -23.83
N PHE A 358 -0.31 -16.57 -23.69
CA PHE A 358 -1.13 -16.92 -22.53
C PHE A 358 -1.36 -18.43 -22.49
N GLU A 359 -0.96 -19.05 -21.39
CA GLU A 359 -0.93 -20.50 -21.22
C GLU A 359 -2.29 -21.18 -21.39
N ASN A 360 -3.38 -20.56 -20.91
CA ASN A 360 -4.71 -21.15 -21.00
C ASN A 360 -5.30 -21.20 -22.43
N GLY A 361 -4.63 -20.56 -23.39
CA GLY A 361 -4.97 -20.66 -24.81
C GLY A 361 -4.33 -21.83 -25.53
N LEU A 362 -3.38 -22.52 -24.91
CA LEU A 362 -2.62 -23.60 -25.53
C LEU A 362 -3.49 -24.85 -25.76
N PRO A 363 -3.16 -25.64 -26.80
CA PRO A 363 -3.91 -26.83 -27.15
C PRO A 363 -3.80 -27.89 -26.05
N THR A 364 -4.90 -28.58 -25.81
CA THR A 364 -5.01 -29.66 -24.82
C THR A 364 -5.47 -30.95 -25.50
N GLN A 365 -5.58 -32.05 -24.74
CA GLN A 365 -6.12 -33.30 -25.28
C GLN A 365 -7.59 -33.18 -25.70
N THR A 366 -8.33 -32.24 -25.09
CA THR A 366 -9.75 -32.02 -25.31
C THR A 366 -10.02 -30.86 -26.29
N ASN A 367 -9.01 -30.05 -26.59
CA ASN A 367 -9.12 -28.85 -27.41
C ASN A 367 -7.93 -28.69 -28.37
N ASN A 368 -8.19 -28.72 -29.68
CA ASN A 368 -7.18 -28.42 -30.70
C ASN A 368 -7.14 -26.91 -31.02
N ALA A 369 -6.81 -26.09 -30.02
CA ALA A 369 -6.67 -24.65 -30.21
C ALA A 369 -5.56 -24.36 -31.25
N PRO A 370 -5.79 -23.46 -32.22
CA PRO A 370 -4.75 -23.06 -33.16
C PRO A 370 -3.65 -22.25 -32.46
N VAL A 371 -2.40 -22.60 -32.75
CA VAL A 371 -1.20 -21.89 -32.31
C VAL A 371 -0.42 -21.38 -33.53
N ASP A 372 0.27 -20.26 -33.37
CA ASP A 372 1.29 -19.74 -34.30
C ASP A 372 2.68 -20.05 -33.73
N SER A 373 3.70 -20.15 -34.58
CA SER A 373 5.07 -20.41 -34.15
C SER A 373 5.94 -19.17 -34.36
N THR A 374 6.62 -18.75 -33.30
CA THR A 374 7.56 -17.62 -33.30
C THR A 374 8.98 -18.12 -33.05
N ALA A 375 9.97 -17.24 -33.03
CA ALA A 375 11.34 -17.61 -32.66
C ALA A 375 11.42 -18.07 -31.19
N TRP A 376 10.51 -17.57 -30.36
CA TRP A 376 10.44 -17.89 -28.93
C TRP A 376 9.68 -19.17 -28.65
N GLY A 377 8.63 -19.48 -29.41
CA GLY A 377 7.85 -20.68 -29.11
C GLY A 377 6.52 -20.79 -29.86
N LEU A 378 5.49 -21.25 -29.16
CA LEU A 378 4.14 -21.47 -29.66
C LEU A 378 3.15 -20.55 -28.96
N VAL A 379 2.50 -19.67 -29.72
CA VAL A 379 1.59 -18.66 -29.17
C VAL A 379 0.15 -18.96 -29.62
N PRO A 380 -0.86 -18.94 -28.72
CA PRO A 380 -2.26 -19.13 -29.11
C PRO A 380 -2.77 -18.03 -30.05
N VAL A 381 -3.58 -18.41 -31.05
CA VAL A 381 -4.17 -17.46 -32.02
C VAL A 381 -5.50 -16.88 -31.53
N ASN A 382 -6.18 -17.59 -30.64
CA ASN A 382 -7.47 -17.16 -30.11
C ASN A 382 -7.32 -16.01 -29.11
N GLN A 383 -8.42 -15.33 -28.77
CA GLN A 383 -8.41 -14.37 -27.66
C GLN A 383 -8.76 -15.09 -26.35
N SER A 384 -8.00 -14.80 -25.30
CA SER A 384 -8.35 -15.21 -23.93
C SER A 384 -9.55 -14.39 -23.45
N LEU A 385 -10.60 -15.05 -22.96
CA LEU A 385 -11.77 -14.38 -22.35
C LEU A 385 -11.65 -14.28 -20.84
N VAL A 386 -10.99 -15.25 -20.22
CA VAL A 386 -10.82 -15.36 -18.76
C VAL A 386 -9.44 -16.00 -18.53
N PRO A 387 -8.60 -15.44 -17.63
CA PRO A 387 -7.31 -16.02 -17.27
C PRO A 387 -7.50 -17.19 -16.30
N ALA A 388 -8.01 -18.31 -16.81
CA ALA A 388 -8.22 -19.53 -16.06
C ALA A 388 -7.88 -20.75 -16.91
N PHE A 389 -7.18 -21.71 -16.30
CA PHE A 389 -6.91 -23.01 -16.88
C PHE A 389 -8.18 -23.83 -17.10
N ASP A 390 -8.08 -24.86 -17.94
CA ASP A 390 -9.15 -25.86 -18.07
C ASP A 390 -9.42 -26.58 -16.73
N ASN A 391 -10.67 -27.00 -16.53
CA ASN A 391 -11.08 -27.81 -15.38
C ASN A 391 -10.60 -29.26 -15.48
N ASP A 392 -10.25 -29.74 -16.68
CA ASP A 392 -9.72 -31.08 -16.86
C ASP A 392 -8.28 -31.20 -16.35
N ALA A 393 -8.06 -32.17 -15.46
CA ALA A 393 -6.78 -32.38 -14.82
C ALA A 393 -5.68 -32.80 -15.82
N GLY A 394 -6.05 -33.49 -16.90
CA GLY A 394 -5.11 -33.89 -17.95
C GLY A 394 -4.64 -32.74 -18.84
N SER A 395 -5.31 -31.58 -18.78
CA SER A 395 -4.99 -30.40 -19.58
C SER A 395 -3.93 -29.52 -18.92
N ARG A 396 -3.83 -29.49 -17.58
CA ARG A 396 -2.91 -28.58 -16.87
C ARG A 396 -1.45 -28.73 -17.31
N PRO A 397 -0.84 -29.93 -17.39
CA PRO A 397 0.55 -30.08 -17.80
C PRO A 397 0.82 -29.72 -19.27
N LEU A 398 -0.23 -29.53 -20.08
CA LEU A 398 -0.11 -29.09 -21.48
C LEU A 398 -0.28 -27.56 -21.62
N GLN A 399 -0.79 -26.90 -20.58
CA GLN A 399 -1.04 -25.46 -20.57
C GLN A 399 -0.02 -24.71 -19.71
N ASP A 400 0.32 -25.24 -18.54
CA ASP A 400 1.29 -24.71 -17.58
C ASP A 400 2.72 -25.05 -18.05
N VAL A 401 3.16 -24.39 -19.13
CA VAL A 401 4.37 -24.68 -19.92
C VAL A 401 5.19 -23.44 -20.20
N GLY A 402 4.97 -22.36 -19.44
CA GLY A 402 5.73 -21.13 -19.57
C GLY A 402 5.22 -20.16 -20.63
N LEU A 403 5.92 -19.02 -20.74
CA LEU A 403 5.60 -17.96 -21.70
C LEU A 403 5.88 -18.37 -23.14
N ASP A 404 6.81 -19.31 -23.38
CA ASP A 404 7.14 -19.79 -24.71
C ASP A 404 6.10 -20.78 -25.26
N GLY A 405 5.24 -21.36 -24.42
CA GLY A 405 4.23 -22.32 -24.86
C GLY A 405 4.79 -23.67 -25.31
N VAL A 406 6.05 -23.99 -24.96
CA VAL A 406 6.73 -25.22 -25.34
C VAL A 406 7.11 -26.00 -24.10
N GLN A 407 6.60 -27.22 -23.96
CA GLN A 407 7.00 -28.09 -22.86
C GLN A 407 8.50 -28.35 -22.86
N THR A 408 9.13 -28.37 -21.67
CA THR A 408 10.55 -28.70 -21.46
C THR A 408 11.03 -29.91 -22.29
N ASP A 409 10.24 -30.99 -22.34
CA ASP A 409 10.58 -32.22 -23.09
C ASP A 409 10.74 -31.99 -24.61
N ASN A 410 10.12 -30.94 -25.16
CA ASN A 410 10.12 -30.59 -26.57
C ASN A 410 11.06 -29.42 -26.89
N GLU A 411 11.46 -28.62 -25.90
CA GLU A 411 12.30 -27.43 -26.08
C GLU A 411 13.62 -27.74 -26.78
N ALA A 412 14.31 -28.81 -26.40
CA ALA A 412 15.59 -29.16 -27.01
C ALA A 412 15.47 -29.44 -28.53
N SER A 413 14.29 -29.90 -28.97
CA SER A 413 13.98 -30.09 -30.40
C SER A 413 13.58 -28.78 -31.07
N PHE A 414 12.81 -27.93 -30.38
CA PHE A 414 12.40 -26.62 -30.89
C PHE A 414 13.60 -25.69 -31.07
N PHE A 415 14.48 -25.63 -30.07
CA PHE A 415 15.70 -24.82 -30.05
C PHE A 415 16.94 -25.60 -30.53
N ALA A 416 16.79 -26.51 -31.50
CA ALA A 416 17.89 -27.35 -31.99
C ALA A 416 19.12 -26.56 -32.45
N ASP A 417 18.94 -25.37 -33.02
CA ASP A 417 20.02 -24.47 -33.45
C ASP A 417 20.79 -23.84 -32.27
N TYR A 418 20.13 -23.64 -31.13
CA TYR A 418 20.77 -23.23 -29.89
C TYR A 418 21.55 -24.40 -29.30
N ILE A 419 20.90 -25.57 -29.16
CA ILE A 419 21.52 -26.80 -28.62
C ILE A 419 22.74 -27.23 -29.44
N ALA A 420 22.71 -27.12 -30.77
CA ALA A 420 23.87 -27.41 -31.60
C ALA A 420 25.07 -26.49 -31.26
N GLY A 421 24.78 -25.24 -30.89
CA GLY A 421 25.75 -24.24 -30.47
C GLY A 421 26.36 -24.45 -29.08
N THR A 422 25.84 -25.38 -28.27
CA THR A 422 26.36 -25.70 -26.93
C THR A 422 27.32 -26.90 -26.94
N SER A 423 27.50 -27.57 -28.08
CA SER A 423 28.29 -28.80 -28.21
C SER A 423 29.77 -28.69 -27.82
N THR A 424 30.31 -27.46 -27.75
CA THR A 424 31.68 -27.14 -27.32
C THR A 424 31.82 -26.81 -25.83
N LEU A 425 30.71 -26.78 -25.09
CA LEU A 425 30.68 -26.65 -23.63
C LEU A 425 31.06 -27.96 -22.94
N SER A 426 31.30 -27.87 -21.63
CA SER A 426 31.55 -29.04 -20.79
C SER A 426 30.35 -29.98 -20.78
N PRO A 427 30.55 -31.31 -20.63
CA PRO A 427 29.43 -32.26 -20.59
C PRO A 427 28.39 -31.97 -19.50
N ALA A 428 28.83 -31.39 -18.37
CA ALA A 428 27.93 -30.99 -17.28
C ALA A 428 27.02 -29.83 -17.70
N ALA A 429 27.61 -28.78 -18.28
CA ALA A 429 26.87 -27.63 -18.79
C ALA A 429 25.88 -28.01 -19.89
N VAL A 430 26.28 -28.88 -20.82
CA VAL A 430 25.38 -29.39 -21.86
C VAL A 430 24.21 -30.17 -21.24
N THR A 431 24.46 -30.98 -20.22
CA THR A 431 23.39 -31.73 -19.53
C THR A 431 22.41 -30.80 -18.83
N GLU A 432 22.92 -29.76 -18.17
CA GLU A 432 22.08 -28.74 -17.54
C GLU A 432 21.20 -28.01 -18.55
N ILE A 433 21.79 -27.53 -19.66
CA ILE A 433 21.04 -26.86 -20.74
C ILE A 433 20.01 -27.81 -21.39
N LEU A 434 20.32 -29.09 -21.55
CA LEU A 434 19.36 -30.06 -22.10
C LEU A 434 18.23 -30.41 -21.14
N THR A 435 18.40 -30.17 -19.85
CA THR A 435 17.37 -30.42 -18.83
C THR A 435 16.36 -29.27 -18.79
N ASP A 436 16.81 -28.05 -19.09
CA ASP A 436 15.98 -26.84 -19.06
C ASP A 436 16.50 -25.81 -20.09
N PRO A 437 16.28 -26.04 -21.41
CA PRO A 437 16.75 -25.13 -22.45
C PRO A 437 16.27 -23.70 -22.29
N SER A 438 15.00 -23.45 -21.92
CA SER A 438 14.44 -22.12 -21.71
C SER A 438 14.71 -21.53 -20.33
N THR A 439 15.16 -22.32 -19.34
CA THR A 439 15.51 -21.81 -17.99
C THR A 439 14.33 -21.20 -17.23
N ASP A 440 13.13 -21.72 -17.49
CA ASP A 440 11.85 -21.24 -16.95
C ASP A 440 11.11 -22.31 -16.13
N ASN A 441 11.73 -23.47 -15.90
CA ASN A 441 11.18 -24.51 -15.03
C ASN A 441 10.99 -24.03 -13.59
N PHE A 442 9.80 -24.25 -13.05
CA PHE A 442 9.46 -23.97 -11.66
C PHE A 442 10.01 -25.02 -10.69
N GLN A 443 10.52 -24.55 -9.56
CA GLN A 443 10.91 -25.41 -8.45
C GLN A 443 10.34 -24.92 -7.11
N TYR A 444 9.46 -25.74 -6.51
CA TYR A 444 8.92 -25.44 -5.20
C TYR A 444 9.98 -25.57 -4.11
N TYR A 445 10.12 -24.55 -3.24
CA TYR A 445 11.17 -24.46 -2.22
C TYR A 445 11.18 -25.60 -1.17
N ARG A 446 10.08 -26.38 -1.08
CA ARG A 446 9.97 -27.58 -0.23
C ARG A 446 10.03 -28.90 -1.01
N GLY A 447 10.54 -28.86 -2.24
CA GLY A 447 10.71 -30.03 -3.10
C GLY A 447 11.64 -31.07 -2.46
N SER A 448 11.28 -32.35 -2.57
CA SER A 448 12.09 -33.45 -2.01
C SER A 448 13.45 -33.61 -2.69
N ASN A 449 13.57 -33.17 -3.95
CA ASN A 449 14.84 -33.09 -4.67
C ASN A 449 15.81 -32.10 -4.01
N LEU A 450 15.32 -30.95 -3.52
CA LEU A 450 16.12 -29.96 -2.78
C LEU A 450 16.56 -30.50 -1.41
N ASP A 451 15.74 -31.34 -0.77
CA ASP A 451 16.12 -32.01 0.47
C ASP A 451 17.21 -33.06 0.22
N ALA A 452 17.06 -33.87 -0.85
CA ALA A 452 18.05 -34.87 -1.24
C ALA A 452 19.41 -34.24 -1.64
N ALA A 453 19.37 -33.06 -2.26
CA ALA A 453 20.55 -32.26 -2.60
C ALA A 453 21.12 -31.46 -1.42
N GLN A 454 20.48 -31.51 -0.24
CA GLN A 454 20.82 -30.69 0.93
C GLN A 454 20.91 -29.18 0.60
N ALA A 455 20.02 -28.70 -0.27
CA ALA A 455 20.03 -27.33 -0.79
C ALA A 455 19.84 -26.28 0.33
N SER A 456 20.60 -25.19 0.23
CA SER A 456 20.51 -24.01 1.09
C SER A 456 19.19 -23.26 0.87
N ILE A 457 18.86 -22.31 1.76
CA ILE A 457 17.63 -21.51 1.61
C ILE A 457 17.65 -20.69 0.32
N LEU A 458 18.77 -20.08 -0.05
CA LEU A 458 18.89 -19.32 -1.29
C LEU A 458 18.64 -20.21 -2.51
N GLU A 459 19.25 -21.39 -2.53
CA GLU A 459 19.13 -22.34 -3.63
C GLU A 459 17.69 -22.82 -3.82
N ARG A 460 16.95 -23.00 -2.71
CA ARG A 460 15.54 -23.41 -2.75
C ARG A 460 14.61 -22.39 -3.41
N TYR A 461 14.95 -21.11 -3.36
CA TYR A 461 14.14 -20.05 -3.96
C TYR A 461 14.64 -19.61 -5.34
N LYS A 462 15.80 -20.12 -5.79
CA LYS A 462 16.45 -19.71 -7.04
C LYS A 462 15.59 -19.92 -8.28
N ASN A 463 14.86 -21.04 -8.34
CA ASN A 463 13.95 -21.40 -9.44
C ASN A 463 12.46 -21.28 -9.05
N TYR A 464 12.15 -20.60 -7.95
CA TYR A 464 10.76 -20.46 -7.49
C TYR A 464 9.91 -19.55 -8.42
N ASN A 465 10.57 -18.70 -9.21
CA ASN A 465 9.92 -17.79 -10.14
C ASN A 465 9.78 -18.34 -11.57
N GLY A 466 10.09 -19.62 -11.79
CA GLY A 466 9.84 -20.28 -13.08
C GLY A 466 8.34 -20.29 -13.42
N THR A 467 8.04 -20.27 -14.71
CA THR A 467 6.69 -20.24 -15.26
C THR A 467 6.20 -21.63 -15.62
N GLU A 468 7.04 -22.51 -16.20
CA GLU A 468 6.63 -23.88 -16.50
C GLU A 468 6.43 -24.69 -15.20
N GLY A 469 5.21 -25.21 -15.01
CA GLY A 469 4.88 -26.09 -13.89
C GLY A 469 4.68 -25.36 -12.57
N ASN A 470 4.39 -24.06 -12.60
CA ASN A 470 4.22 -23.22 -11.40
C ASN A 470 2.80 -23.27 -10.81
N SER A 471 1.87 -23.83 -11.59
CA SER A 471 0.45 -23.94 -11.30
C SER A 471 -0.08 -25.39 -11.33
N PRO A 472 0.61 -26.38 -10.72
CA PRO A 472 0.20 -27.76 -10.79
C PRO A 472 -1.08 -27.99 -9.99
N ILE A 473 -1.81 -29.04 -10.37
CA ILE A 473 -3.00 -29.47 -9.64
C ILE A 473 -2.57 -30.03 -8.29
N ALA A 474 -3.22 -29.56 -7.22
CA ALA A 474 -2.94 -30.00 -5.87
C ALA A 474 -3.06 -31.53 -5.73
N THR A 475 -1.91 -32.19 -5.54
CA THR A 475 -1.83 -33.64 -5.33
C THR A 475 -1.26 -33.89 -3.92
N GLY A 476 -2.13 -34.30 -2.98
CA GLY A 476 -1.72 -34.61 -1.60
C GLY A 476 -1.84 -33.44 -0.61
N SER A 477 -1.02 -33.45 0.45
CA SER A 477 -1.11 -32.52 1.59
C SER A 477 -0.30 -31.22 1.42
N ILE A 478 0.59 -31.14 0.43
CA ILE A 478 1.37 -29.94 0.11
C ILE A 478 1.09 -29.60 -1.35
N SER A 479 0.46 -28.45 -1.59
CA SER A 479 0.31 -27.91 -2.94
C SER A 479 1.63 -27.21 -3.31
N ALA A 480 2.45 -27.87 -4.13
CA ALA A 480 3.69 -27.32 -4.64
C ALA A 480 3.43 -26.36 -5.81
N SER A 481 2.79 -25.23 -5.53
CA SER A 481 2.36 -24.22 -6.51
C SER A 481 2.78 -22.82 -6.02
N SER A 482 3.12 -21.93 -6.94
CA SER A 482 3.27 -20.49 -6.67
C SER A 482 2.00 -19.71 -7.01
N THR A 483 1.28 -20.13 -8.04
CA THR A 483 0.03 -19.51 -8.51
C THR A 483 -0.99 -20.55 -8.97
N ASN A 484 -2.23 -20.12 -9.18
CA ASN A 484 -3.29 -20.89 -9.82
C ASN A 484 -3.82 -20.19 -11.09
N VAL A 485 -3.23 -19.03 -11.43
CA VAL A 485 -3.59 -18.21 -12.58
C VAL A 485 -2.57 -18.53 -13.68
N PRO A 486 -3.01 -18.77 -14.93
CA PRO A 486 -2.11 -19.00 -16.05
C PRO A 486 -1.18 -17.82 -16.28
N ASP A 487 0.06 -18.10 -16.67
CA ASP A 487 1.01 -17.07 -17.06
C ASP A 487 0.63 -16.49 -18.43
N ALA A 488 0.76 -15.17 -18.55
CA ALA A 488 0.41 -14.41 -19.75
C ALA A 488 1.17 -13.08 -19.81
N GLU A 489 1.44 -12.60 -21.02
CA GLU A 489 1.98 -11.26 -21.29
C GLU A 489 0.88 -10.19 -21.24
N ASP A 490 0.20 -10.14 -20.10
CA ASP A 490 -0.89 -9.23 -19.75
C ASP A 490 -0.92 -9.07 -18.23
N ILE A 491 0.05 -8.32 -17.74
CA ILE A 491 0.29 -8.11 -16.31
C ILE A 491 -0.85 -7.29 -15.71
N ASN A 492 -1.30 -6.26 -16.43
CA ASN A 492 -2.35 -5.37 -15.94
C ASN A 492 -3.77 -5.95 -16.06
N ARG A 493 -3.93 -7.06 -16.80
CA ARG A 493 -5.19 -7.79 -17.02
C ARG A 493 -6.25 -6.99 -17.78
N ASP A 494 -5.82 -6.12 -18.69
CA ASP A 494 -6.73 -5.36 -19.56
C ASP A 494 -7.15 -6.12 -20.83
N ASN A 495 -6.72 -7.39 -20.95
CA ASN A 495 -6.91 -8.29 -22.10
C ASN A 495 -6.13 -7.90 -23.36
N THR A 496 -5.33 -6.84 -23.32
CA THR A 496 -4.39 -6.49 -24.37
C THR A 496 -2.97 -6.82 -23.92
N MET A 497 -1.97 -6.46 -24.72
CA MET A 497 -0.55 -6.52 -24.37
C MET A 497 0.03 -5.17 -24.75
N SER A 498 0.57 -4.45 -23.77
CA SER A 498 1.21 -3.17 -24.01
C SER A 498 2.63 -3.37 -24.57
N GLU A 499 2.90 -2.90 -25.78
CA GLU A 499 4.25 -2.90 -26.36
C GLU A 499 4.99 -1.57 -26.18
N SER A 500 4.30 -0.54 -25.71
CA SER A 500 4.87 0.80 -25.60
C SER A 500 5.78 0.91 -24.38
N GLU A 501 6.98 1.45 -24.61
CA GLU A 501 7.94 1.84 -23.57
C GLU A 501 8.05 3.35 -23.53
N SER A 502 7.62 3.98 -22.45
CA SER A 502 7.81 5.40 -22.16
C SER A 502 7.84 5.58 -20.66
N TYR A 503 9.01 5.84 -20.08
CA TYR A 503 9.20 5.78 -18.64
C TYR A 503 10.28 6.74 -18.14
N TYR A 504 10.16 7.06 -16.87
CA TYR A 504 11.16 7.71 -16.05
C TYR A 504 12.08 6.66 -15.45
N GLN A 505 13.39 6.91 -15.47
CA GLN A 505 14.40 6.01 -14.91
C GLN A 505 15.15 6.66 -13.76
N TYR A 506 15.29 5.90 -12.68
CA TYR A 506 16.06 6.25 -11.49
C TYR A 506 17.17 5.22 -11.34
N ARG A 507 18.41 5.69 -11.31
CA ARG A 507 19.60 4.85 -11.10
C ARG A 507 20.06 4.99 -9.66
N ILE A 508 20.25 3.88 -8.97
CA ILE A 508 20.68 3.79 -7.58
C ILE A 508 21.96 2.96 -7.52
N ASP A 509 23.07 3.57 -7.12
CA ASP A 509 24.36 2.89 -7.04
C ASP A 509 24.41 2.00 -5.79
N ILE A 510 24.70 0.72 -5.93
CA ILE A 510 24.82 -0.21 -4.80
C ILE A 510 26.29 -0.53 -4.62
N LYS A 511 26.90 0.11 -3.62
CA LYS A 511 28.34 -0.01 -3.34
C LYS A 511 28.60 -0.18 -1.84
N PRO A 512 29.77 -0.70 -1.44
CA PRO A 512 30.15 -0.73 -0.04
C PRO A 512 30.29 0.68 0.55
N ASN A 513 30.03 0.82 1.86
CA ASN A 513 30.18 2.07 2.62
C ASN A 513 29.37 3.25 2.04
N MET A 514 28.06 3.08 1.91
CA MET A 514 27.18 4.16 1.46
C MET A 514 26.96 5.21 2.56
N GLU A 515 26.87 6.48 2.17
CA GLU A 515 26.73 7.62 3.08
C GLU A 515 25.44 8.40 2.86
N ILE A 516 24.89 8.90 3.97
CA ILE A 516 23.66 9.73 4.00
C ILE A 516 23.87 10.99 3.15
N GLY A 517 22.82 11.40 2.44
CA GLY A 517 22.81 12.60 1.59
C GLY A 517 23.31 12.36 0.16
N THR A 518 23.80 11.16 -0.14
CA THR A 518 24.17 10.74 -1.49
C THR A 518 23.27 9.59 -1.96
N ASN A 519 23.11 9.42 -3.27
CA ASN A 519 22.44 8.24 -3.84
C ASN A 519 21.04 7.98 -3.27
N TYR A 520 20.29 9.05 -3.01
CA TYR A 520 18.95 9.05 -2.41
C TYR A 520 18.85 8.50 -0.97
N ILE A 521 19.98 8.33 -0.26
CA ILE A 521 19.98 7.83 1.11
C ILE A 521 19.66 8.95 2.09
N THR A 522 18.58 8.78 2.85
CA THR A 522 18.11 9.76 3.85
C THR A 522 18.50 9.39 5.27
N ASP A 523 18.65 8.09 5.56
CA ASP A 523 19.00 7.60 6.89
C ASP A 523 19.77 6.27 6.81
N LYS A 524 20.50 5.96 7.88
CA LYS A 524 21.12 4.63 8.07
C LYS A 524 21.09 4.20 9.53
N VAL A 525 20.72 2.95 9.76
CA VAL A 525 20.57 2.37 11.10
C VAL A 525 21.49 1.17 11.22
N THR A 526 22.49 1.25 12.10
CA THR A 526 23.38 0.12 12.42
C THR A 526 22.98 -0.51 13.76
N ARG A 527 22.89 -1.84 13.79
CA ARG A 527 22.49 -2.63 14.97
C ARG A 527 23.40 -3.82 15.18
N GLN A 528 23.63 -4.15 16.45
CA GLN A 528 24.09 -5.47 16.84
C GLN A 528 22.89 -6.33 17.22
N ILE A 529 22.77 -7.48 16.56
CA ILE A 529 21.67 -8.43 16.73
C ILE A 529 22.22 -9.78 17.13
N LYS A 530 21.48 -10.47 18.00
CA LYS A 530 21.78 -11.85 18.38
C LYS A 530 21.05 -12.79 17.43
N THR A 531 21.79 -13.58 16.66
CA THR A 531 21.23 -14.52 15.68
C THR A 531 20.76 -15.83 16.30
N ALA A 532 20.11 -16.68 15.50
CA ALA A 532 19.54 -17.96 15.95
C ALA A 532 20.60 -18.93 16.50
N ASP A 533 21.82 -18.89 15.97
CA ASP A 533 22.98 -19.65 16.45
C ASP A 533 23.60 -19.09 17.75
N GLY A 534 23.09 -17.96 18.25
CA GLY A 534 23.54 -17.28 19.45
C GLY A 534 24.74 -16.35 19.28
N SER A 535 25.26 -16.17 18.06
CA SER A 535 26.31 -15.20 17.76
C SER A 535 25.78 -13.77 17.69
N ASP A 536 26.64 -12.79 18.00
CA ASP A 536 26.33 -11.37 17.82
C ASP A 536 26.85 -10.92 16.45
N LYS A 537 25.96 -10.37 15.61
CA LYS A 537 26.30 -9.85 14.28
C LYS A 537 25.94 -8.38 14.16
N THR A 538 26.75 -7.62 13.43
CA THR A 538 26.46 -6.20 13.16
C THR A 538 25.92 -6.06 11.74
N ILE A 539 24.82 -5.33 11.59
CA ILE A 539 24.19 -5.07 10.29
C ILE A 539 23.77 -3.60 10.19
N THR A 540 23.81 -3.07 8.98
CA THR A 540 23.34 -1.72 8.65
C THR A 540 22.14 -1.82 7.72
N TRP A 541 21.15 -0.97 7.96
CA TRP A 541 20.00 -0.74 7.08
C TRP A 541 20.07 0.68 6.55
N TYR A 542 19.84 0.85 5.25
CA TYR A 542 19.78 2.17 4.60
C TYR A 542 18.34 2.47 4.20
N GLN A 543 17.91 3.70 4.46
CA GLN A 543 16.65 4.24 3.95
C GLN A 543 16.94 5.00 2.66
N PHE A 544 16.33 4.54 1.57
CA PHE A 544 16.34 5.24 0.30
C PHE A 544 15.01 5.96 0.11
N LYS A 545 15.07 7.22 -0.34
CA LYS A 545 13.91 8.04 -0.66
C LYS A 545 14.12 8.69 -2.02
N VAL A 546 13.64 8.03 -3.07
CA VAL A 546 13.84 8.44 -4.47
C VAL A 546 12.71 9.39 -4.89
N PRO A 547 12.97 10.67 -5.14
CA PRO A 547 11.95 11.63 -5.57
C PRO A 547 11.48 11.34 -6.99
N VAL A 548 10.17 11.10 -7.15
CA VAL A 548 9.58 10.76 -8.45
C VAL A 548 9.73 11.91 -9.45
N ALA A 549 9.68 13.17 -8.99
CA ALA A 549 9.83 14.33 -9.87
C ALA A 549 11.26 14.55 -10.41
N SER A 550 12.28 13.80 -9.94
CA SER A 550 13.68 13.99 -10.34
C SER A 550 14.31 12.72 -10.92
N PRO A 551 13.87 12.29 -12.11
CA PRO A 551 14.42 11.10 -12.77
C PRO A 551 15.87 11.32 -13.22
N THR A 552 16.66 10.26 -13.21
CA THR A 552 18.02 10.24 -13.79
C THR A 552 17.96 10.41 -15.32
N SER A 553 16.97 9.79 -15.96
CA SER A 553 16.74 9.94 -17.40
C SER A 553 15.27 9.71 -17.77
N THR A 554 14.82 10.37 -18.82
CA THR A 554 13.48 10.19 -19.41
C THR A 554 13.59 9.45 -20.74
N VAL A 555 12.84 8.37 -20.91
CA VAL A 555 12.90 7.53 -22.11
C VAL A 555 11.61 7.68 -22.93
N ASN A 556 11.76 7.80 -24.27
CA ASN A 556 10.66 7.87 -25.24
C ASN A 556 9.60 8.97 -24.99
N GLY A 557 10.02 10.11 -24.42
CA GLY A 557 9.23 11.35 -24.43
C GLY A 557 8.01 11.38 -23.51
N ILE A 558 7.99 10.57 -22.44
CA ILE A 558 7.01 10.75 -21.35
C ILE A 558 7.14 12.16 -20.76
N SER A 559 6.00 12.81 -20.46
CA SER A 559 5.96 14.26 -20.17
C SER A 559 5.33 14.64 -18.84
N ASP A 560 4.47 13.80 -18.29
CA ASP A 560 3.81 14.02 -17.00
C ASP A 560 3.69 12.72 -16.21
N PHE A 561 3.15 12.79 -14.99
CA PHE A 561 2.97 11.64 -14.10
C PHE A 561 1.50 11.19 -13.99
N LYS A 562 0.66 11.52 -14.96
CA LYS A 562 -0.78 11.22 -14.92
C LYS A 562 -1.13 9.80 -15.34
N SER A 563 -0.21 9.10 -16.02
CA SER A 563 -0.43 7.74 -16.49
C SER A 563 0.81 6.86 -16.29
N ILE A 564 1.15 6.60 -15.04
CA ILE A 564 2.21 5.68 -14.62
C ILE A 564 1.59 4.31 -14.35
N ARG A 565 1.66 3.40 -15.32
CA ARG A 565 0.96 2.11 -15.24
C ARG A 565 1.78 0.99 -14.63
N PHE A 566 3.09 1.05 -14.80
CA PHE A 566 4.00 -0.01 -14.42
C PHE A 566 5.21 0.54 -13.67
N ILE A 567 5.76 -0.33 -12.82
CA ILE A 567 7.09 -0.20 -12.23
C ILE A 567 7.95 -1.38 -12.69
N ARG A 568 9.19 -1.13 -13.12
CA ARG A 568 10.19 -2.17 -13.40
C ARG A 568 11.43 -1.92 -12.56
N MET A 569 11.88 -2.93 -11.84
CA MET A 569 13.14 -2.90 -11.10
C MET A 569 14.12 -3.86 -11.75
N PHE A 570 15.35 -3.43 -12.00
CA PHE A 570 16.38 -4.31 -12.55
C PHE A 570 17.76 -4.01 -12.00
N MET A 571 18.62 -5.03 -12.02
CA MET A 571 19.98 -4.99 -11.50
C MET A 571 20.97 -5.19 -12.65
N LYS A 572 22.06 -4.42 -12.64
CA LYS A 572 23.13 -4.47 -13.65
C LYS A 572 24.48 -4.11 -13.01
N GLU A 573 25.59 -4.31 -13.72
CA GLU A 573 26.97 -3.94 -13.32
C GLU A 573 27.57 -4.77 -12.19
N PHE A 574 26.85 -5.75 -11.63
CA PHE A 574 27.42 -6.68 -10.64
C PHE A 574 28.29 -7.76 -11.30
N GLU A 575 29.45 -8.03 -10.71
CA GLU A 575 30.35 -9.12 -11.13
C GLU A 575 30.00 -10.45 -10.46
N ASP A 576 29.56 -10.40 -9.20
CA ASP A 576 29.27 -11.56 -8.36
C ASP A 576 27.80 -11.60 -7.89
N PRO A 577 27.28 -12.76 -7.47
CA PRO A 577 25.93 -12.86 -6.93
C PRO A 577 25.68 -11.96 -5.71
N VAL A 578 24.54 -11.26 -5.71
CA VAL A 578 24.16 -10.30 -4.67
C VAL A 578 22.70 -10.51 -4.27
N VAL A 579 22.36 -10.28 -3.00
CA VAL A 579 20.98 -10.39 -2.49
C VAL A 579 20.59 -9.05 -1.87
N LEU A 580 19.72 -8.30 -2.55
CA LEU A 580 19.12 -7.09 -1.99
C LEU A 580 17.88 -7.46 -1.18
N ARG A 581 17.85 -7.05 0.08
CA ARG A 581 16.77 -7.40 1.03
C ARG A 581 16.02 -6.13 1.43
N PHE A 582 14.78 -6.03 0.99
CA PHE A 582 13.90 -4.87 1.23
C PHE A 582 12.97 -5.15 2.40
N ALA A 583 13.16 -4.43 3.51
CA ALA A 583 12.25 -4.44 4.64
C ALA A 583 10.97 -3.63 4.38
N SER A 584 11.06 -2.61 3.55
CA SER A 584 9.92 -1.87 3.01
C SER A 584 10.19 -1.55 1.54
N LEU A 585 9.15 -1.33 0.75
CA LEU A 585 9.24 -0.85 -0.63
C LEU A 585 7.89 -0.24 -0.97
N ASP A 586 7.81 1.08 -0.92
CA ASP A 586 6.55 1.81 -0.85
C ASP A 586 6.55 2.99 -1.81
N LEU A 587 5.39 3.25 -2.44
CA LEU A 587 5.10 4.58 -2.98
C LEU A 587 4.56 5.44 -1.84
N VAL A 588 5.25 6.54 -1.55
CA VAL A 588 4.88 7.48 -0.50
C VAL A 588 4.07 8.60 -1.11
N ARG A 589 2.82 8.72 -0.68
CA ARG A 589 1.98 9.88 -1.00
C ARG A 589 1.90 10.82 0.19
N GLY A 590 1.99 12.12 -0.09
CA GLY A 590 1.80 13.18 0.91
C GLY A 590 0.39 13.74 0.88
N GLU A 591 -0.18 14.07 2.04
CA GLU A 591 -1.40 14.90 2.10
C GLU A 591 -1.09 16.41 2.00
N TRP A 592 0.13 16.79 2.35
CA TRP A 592 0.63 18.16 2.27
C TRP A 592 1.34 18.37 0.93
N ARG A 593 0.87 19.34 0.15
CA ARG A 593 1.43 19.67 -1.17
C ARG A 593 2.37 20.85 -1.09
N LYS A 594 3.45 20.83 -1.88
CA LYS A 594 4.33 21.99 -2.07
C LYS A 594 3.54 23.11 -2.75
N TYR A 595 3.63 24.33 -2.22
CA TYR A 595 3.07 25.51 -2.87
C TYR A 595 4.04 26.01 -3.95
N PRO A 596 3.69 25.96 -5.25
CA PRO A 596 4.66 26.20 -6.33
C PRO A 596 4.79 27.66 -6.74
N PHE A 597 4.04 28.59 -6.13
CA PHE A 597 4.03 30.00 -6.51
C PHE A 597 4.85 30.86 -5.54
N ASP A 598 5.34 31.99 -6.06
CA ASP A 598 6.06 33.01 -5.29
C ASP A 598 5.17 33.61 -4.18
N LEU A 599 5.78 33.86 -3.02
CA LEU A 599 5.17 34.41 -1.81
C LEU A 599 5.69 35.82 -1.45
N LEU A 600 6.60 36.41 -2.25
CA LEU A 600 7.23 37.71 -2.00
C LEU A 600 6.23 38.89 -1.98
N ALA A 601 5.17 38.83 -2.79
CA ALA A 601 4.15 39.88 -2.84
C ALA A 601 2.76 39.29 -3.14
N PRO A 602 1.65 39.91 -2.70
CA PRO A 602 0.31 39.43 -3.02
C PRO A 602 -0.03 39.58 -4.52
N GLY A 603 -0.42 38.49 -5.20
CA GLY A 603 -0.80 38.49 -6.62
C GLY A 603 -0.88 37.08 -7.23
N GLU A 604 -1.33 36.97 -8.49
CA GLU A 604 -1.17 35.75 -9.31
C GLU A 604 0.18 35.81 -10.03
N TYR A 605 1.04 34.83 -9.77
CA TYR A 605 2.34 34.72 -10.43
C TYR A 605 2.38 33.51 -11.35
N VAL A 606 3.20 33.60 -12.39
CA VAL A 606 3.63 32.43 -13.15
C VAL A 606 4.59 31.65 -12.25
N THR A 607 4.49 30.33 -12.22
CA THR A 607 5.45 29.46 -11.54
C THR A 607 6.86 29.77 -12.05
N VAL A 608 7.70 30.35 -11.20
CA VAL A 608 9.13 30.48 -11.47
C VAL A 608 9.77 29.36 -10.67
N GLU A 609 10.17 28.28 -11.33
CA GLU A 609 11.10 27.33 -10.71
C GLU A 609 12.44 28.05 -10.55
N ASP A 610 12.63 28.68 -9.40
CA ASP A 610 13.93 29.22 -9.05
C ASP A 610 14.85 28.04 -8.70
N GLY A 611 15.70 27.65 -9.64
CA GLY A 611 16.54 26.45 -9.55
C GLY A 611 17.61 26.48 -8.45
N SER A 612 17.65 27.53 -7.62
CA SER A 612 18.62 27.68 -6.52
C SER A 612 18.13 27.09 -5.19
N THR A 613 16.84 27.20 -4.88
CA THR A 613 16.27 26.81 -3.58
C THR A 613 15.69 25.39 -3.63
N LEU A 614 16.19 24.51 -2.78
CA LEU A 614 15.63 23.16 -2.62
C LEU A 614 14.58 23.19 -1.51
N PHE A 615 13.39 22.65 -1.78
CA PHE A 615 12.31 22.55 -0.81
C PHE A 615 11.67 21.16 -0.84
N ASP A 616 11.68 20.49 0.30
CA ASP A 616 11.06 19.18 0.49
C ASP A 616 10.07 19.13 1.65
N ILE A 617 9.02 18.34 1.47
CA ILE A 617 8.02 18.08 2.51
C ILE A 617 8.11 16.58 2.83
N SER A 618 8.27 16.26 4.10
CA SER A 618 8.32 14.89 4.59
C SER A 618 7.69 14.79 5.97
N THR A 619 7.78 13.61 6.58
CA THR A 619 7.43 13.43 7.99
C THR A 619 8.66 12.96 8.76
N VAL A 620 8.64 13.27 10.04
CA VAL A 620 9.52 12.67 11.04
C VAL A 620 8.65 11.98 12.08
N SER A 621 9.07 10.81 12.54
CA SER A 621 8.28 10.02 13.49
C SER A 621 9.11 9.49 14.65
N LEU A 622 8.43 9.13 15.74
CA LEU A 622 9.07 8.52 16.90
C LEU A 622 9.64 7.13 16.59
N GLU A 623 8.94 6.35 15.76
CA GLU A 623 9.35 4.99 15.42
C GLU A 623 10.56 4.96 14.48
N GLU A 624 10.59 5.84 13.47
CA GLU A 624 11.69 5.89 12.50
C GLU A 624 12.85 6.78 12.95
N ASN A 625 12.56 7.95 13.52
CA ASN A 625 13.57 8.98 13.79
C ASN A 625 13.83 9.23 15.28
N GLY A 626 13.27 8.39 16.16
CA GLY A 626 13.46 8.52 17.62
C GLY A 626 14.90 8.27 18.11
N ASP A 627 15.72 7.62 17.29
CA ASP A 627 17.14 7.33 17.55
C ASP A 627 18.11 8.14 16.67
N LYS A 628 17.59 9.04 15.82
CA LYS A 628 18.38 9.83 14.86
C LYS A 628 19.42 10.69 15.58
N SER A 629 20.61 10.83 15.00
CA SER A 629 21.67 11.73 15.48
C SER A 629 21.95 12.79 14.40
N PRO A 630 22.24 14.07 14.76
CA PRO A 630 22.46 14.61 16.11
C PRO A 630 21.18 14.94 16.89
N ILE A 631 20.05 15.15 16.20
CA ILE A 631 18.78 15.51 16.81
C ILE A 631 17.79 14.38 16.55
N ASN A 632 17.28 13.82 17.63
CA ASN A 632 16.30 12.74 17.59
C ASN A 632 14.87 13.28 17.77
N TYR A 633 13.91 12.59 17.17
CA TYR A 633 12.51 12.94 17.36
C TYR A 633 12.04 12.57 18.77
N VAL A 634 11.46 13.55 19.48
CA VAL A 634 10.88 13.35 20.81
C VAL A 634 9.47 13.92 20.85
N ILE A 635 8.56 13.23 21.54
CA ILE A 635 7.17 13.65 21.66
C ILE A 635 7.11 15.07 22.26
N PRO A 636 6.36 16.00 21.65
CA PRO A 636 6.24 17.36 22.15
C PRO A 636 5.73 17.44 23.62
N PRO A 637 6.20 18.41 24.42
CA PRO A 637 5.80 18.51 25.81
C PRO A 637 4.27 18.66 26.00
N GLY A 638 3.69 17.77 26.80
CA GLY A 638 2.26 17.80 27.11
C GLY A 638 1.38 17.03 26.12
N ILE A 639 1.97 16.39 25.10
CA ILE A 639 1.33 15.40 24.25
C ILE A 639 1.59 14.01 24.82
N ASP A 640 0.54 13.20 24.92
CA ASP A 640 0.64 11.79 25.27
C ASP A 640 0.55 10.97 23.98
N GLN A 641 1.46 10.01 23.82
CA GLN A 641 1.40 9.04 22.72
C GLN A 641 0.04 8.31 22.75
N GLU A 642 -0.56 8.14 21.58
CA GLU A 642 -1.81 7.42 21.47
C GLU A 642 -1.65 5.95 21.85
N VAL A 643 -2.75 5.37 22.36
CA VAL A 643 -2.81 3.95 22.69
C VAL A 643 -3.94 3.30 21.93
N ASN A 644 -3.63 2.18 21.29
CA ASN A 644 -4.63 1.30 20.73
C ASN A 644 -5.32 0.55 21.88
N VAL A 645 -6.61 0.83 22.08
CA VAL A 645 -7.42 0.16 23.11
C VAL A 645 -8.11 -1.10 22.61
N SER A 646 -8.02 -1.39 21.31
CA SER A 646 -8.60 -2.61 20.72
C SER A 646 -7.74 -3.85 21.00
N THR A 647 -6.46 -3.65 21.30
CA THR A 647 -5.50 -4.71 21.60
C THR A 647 -5.47 -5.04 23.10
N SER A 648 -5.19 -6.31 23.43
CA SER A 648 -5.16 -6.78 24.82
C SER A 648 -4.00 -6.18 25.64
N ASN A 649 -2.89 -5.87 24.99
CA ASN A 649 -1.88 -4.94 25.48
C ASN A 649 -2.19 -3.55 24.92
N LEU A 650 -2.27 -2.53 25.78
CA LEU A 650 -2.43 -1.14 25.36
C LEU A 650 -1.21 -0.69 24.54
N GLN A 651 -1.21 -1.02 23.25
CA GLN A 651 -0.11 -0.78 22.32
C GLN A 651 -0.02 0.72 22.07
N LYS A 652 1.15 1.31 22.21
CA LYS A 652 1.34 2.71 21.83
C LYS A 652 1.47 2.81 20.30
N LEU A 653 0.76 3.76 19.71
CA LEU A 653 0.81 4.05 18.27
C LEU A 653 1.96 5.00 17.96
N ASN A 654 2.40 5.05 16.70
CA ASN A 654 3.40 6.02 16.26
C ASN A 654 2.94 7.47 16.54
N GLU A 655 3.90 8.38 16.62
CA GLU A 655 3.68 9.83 16.74
C GLU A 655 4.52 10.51 15.66
N GLN A 656 3.89 11.37 14.85
CA GLN A 656 4.53 11.99 13.68
C GLN A 656 4.47 13.52 13.70
N SER A 657 5.31 14.14 12.89
CA SER A 657 5.26 15.57 12.60
C SER A 657 5.69 15.86 11.18
N LEU A 658 5.15 16.93 10.61
CA LEU A 658 5.58 17.42 9.31
C LEU A 658 7.02 17.96 9.39
N SER A 659 7.85 17.59 8.43
CA SER A 659 9.19 18.11 8.24
C SER A 659 9.24 18.91 6.95
N LEU A 660 9.73 20.15 7.05
CA LEU A 660 9.91 21.06 5.94
C LEU A 660 11.41 21.29 5.78
N ASN A 661 12.02 20.64 4.80
CA ASN A 661 13.44 20.78 4.53
C ASN A 661 13.66 21.86 3.47
N VAL A 662 14.51 22.85 3.76
CA VAL A 662 14.80 23.94 2.84
C VAL A 662 16.30 24.22 2.79
N CYS A 663 16.86 24.30 1.59
CA CYS A 663 18.25 24.68 1.36
C CYS A 663 18.33 25.86 0.39
N ASN A 664 19.30 26.75 0.60
CA ASN A 664 19.55 27.93 -0.22
C ASN A 664 18.35 28.89 -0.37
N LEU A 665 17.53 29.04 0.68
CA LEU A 665 16.45 30.03 0.69
C LEU A 665 17.03 31.44 0.65
N GLU A 666 16.62 32.24 -0.34
CA GLU A 666 17.08 33.62 -0.49
C GLU A 666 16.47 34.56 0.55
N ASP A 667 17.15 35.67 0.84
CA ASP A 667 16.66 36.68 1.79
C ASP A 667 15.35 37.31 1.28
N GLY A 668 14.32 37.26 2.12
CA GLY A 668 12.97 37.73 1.79
C GLY A 668 12.08 36.69 1.09
N ASP A 669 12.64 35.59 0.57
CA ASP A 669 11.88 34.52 -0.08
C ASP A 669 11.24 33.57 0.96
N ALA A 670 10.17 32.88 0.56
CA ALA A 670 9.47 31.91 1.39
C ALA A 670 9.02 30.69 0.59
N ARG A 671 8.97 29.54 1.27
CA ARG A 671 8.39 28.29 0.75
C ARG A 671 7.29 27.83 1.71
N ALA A 672 6.25 27.22 1.16
CA ALA A 672 5.10 26.76 1.94
C ALA A 672 4.63 25.39 1.49
N GLY A 673 4.16 24.60 2.45
CA GLY A 673 3.30 23.44 2.21
C GLY A 673 1.85 23.83 2.48
N TYR A 674 0.90 23.25 1.75
CA TYR A 674 -0.52 23.47 1.98
C TYR A 674 -1.31 22.17 1.92
N LYS A 675 -2.40 22.14 2.69
CA LYS A 675 -3.41 21.08 2.69
C LYS A 675 -4.78 21.74 2.64
N ILE A 676 -5.70 21.18 1.86
CA ILE A 676 -7.06 21.71 1.74
C ILE A 676 -7.90 21.07 2.83
N LEU A 677 -8.45 21.90 3.73
CA LEU A 677 -9.29 21.47 4.83
C LEU A 677 -10.63 22.21 4.78
N ASN A 678 -11.70 21.55 5.25
CA ASN A 678 -13.04 22.15 5.35
C ASN A 678 -13.60 21.98 6.76
N TYR A 679 -13.17 22.85 7.68
CA TYR A 679 -13.59 22.84 9.08
C TYR A 679 -14.12 24.21 9.52
N ASP A 680 -15.14 24.18 10.38
CA ASP A 680 -15.62 25.38 11.10
C ASP A 680 -14.89 25.51 12.43
N ILE A 681 -14.06 26.55 12.55
CA ILE A 681 -13.26 26.83 13.75
C ILE A 681 -13.77 28.01 14.58
N LEU A 682 -14.99 28.52 14.31
CA LEU A 682 -15.53 29.72 14.96
C LEU A 682 -15.74 29.57 16.47
N ASN A 683 -15.91 28.34 16.96
CA ASN A 683 -16.12 28.06 18.39
C ASN A 683 -14.81 28.05 19.20
N TYR A 684 -13.65 28.26 18.56
CA TYR A 684 -12.33 28.20 19.19
C TYR A 684 -11.70 29.57 19.39
N ASN A 685 -11.09 29.78 20.56
CA ASN A 685 -10.47 31.07 20.90
C ASN A 685 -9.02 31.23 20.42
N ARG A 686 -8.28 30.12 20.23
CA ARG A 686 -6.84 30.14 19.95
C ARG A 686 -6.45 28.99 19.04
N LEU A 687 -5.69 29.30 18.00
CA LEU A 687 -4.94 28.33 17.20
C LEU A 687 -3.50 28.27 17.70
N LYS A 688 -2.94 27.08 17.85
CA LYS A 688 -1.55 26.85 18.31
C LYS A 688 -0.97 25.64 17.59
N MET A 689 0.34 25.65 17.43
CA MET A 689 1.13 24.61 16.78
C MET A 689 2.48 24.50 17.51
N PHE A 690 3.03 23.29 17.59
CA PHE A 690 4.43 23.08 17.99
C PHE A 690 5.32 23.27 16.76
N VAL A 691 6.48 23.91 16.96
CA VAL A 691 7.46 24.14 15.90
C VAL A 691 8.84 23.79 16.45
N HIS A 692 9.63 23.10 15.63
CA HIS A 692 11.04 22.82 15.86
C HIS A 692 11.83 23.29 14.64
N ALA A 693 13.06 23.75 14.84
CA ALA A 693 13.95 24.16 13.76
C ALA A 693 15.35 23.61 14.03
N GLU A 694 15.95 23.00 13.02
CA GLU A 694 17.30 22.45 13.01
C GLU A 694 18.06 22.93 11.77
N SER A 695 19.40 22.94 11.85
CA SER A 695 20.25 23.18 10.68
C SER A 695 20.31 21.91 9.85
N ALA A 696 20.28 22.03 8.52
CA ALA A 696 20.77 20.97 7.66
C ALA A 696 22.29 20.83 7.87
N ASP A 697 22.77 19.59 8.02
CA ASP A 697 24.21 19.28 8.15
C ASP A 697 24.93 19.38 6.80
#